data_AF-N6VXY9-F1
#
_entry.id   AF-N6VXY9-F1
#
_cell.length_a   1.000
_cell.length_b   1.000
_cell.length_c   1.000
_cell.angle_alpha   90.00
_cell.angle_beta   90.00
_cell.angle_gamma   90.00
#
_symmetry.space_group_name_H-M   'P 1'
#
loop_
_entity.id
_entity.type
_entity.pdbx_description
1 polymer ?
#
loop_
_entity_poly.entity_id
_entity_poly.type
_entity_poly.pdbx_seq_one_letter_code
_entity_poly.pdbx_strand_id
1 'polypeptide(L)'
;MEDIERRFIENPKFPIREINEKSEKEKGPARPPYWEMVFYWTRKPLIGVRSVIAGALLPYDIGVERFKKLVCLDENTPHRFNPRIPNDLKKYFEGKKLLDPFAGFGSIPLEGLRLGLEVTAVELLPTTYIFLKAVLEYPKKFGKSLIKDVEKWGNWITEQLKNDPEIKELYDEDVAVYIGTWEIKCPHCGKWTPLIGNYWLARVKDNKKGYKRLAFMKAVKKEDKVDIEVVDVNKIAKENNLSLNEAKVDKNKIKIGDLELVVPNANIEPKRNQAICLYCGNIIKFADKVGNHYIEKPKNKDVDFYVKFALRKYHEGDESFARQRLLVKVKIKDRDLEFEPATEEDNIKLEKAKEKVRKLIEKGDPDVPSEPISYYSVRYLFPILYGMTEWYKLFNPRQLLTLVKIVKLIREVGKRVEEEKLKEGWDKEKAFEYAEAIATYLSVALINYVDFNSMQTYWEVVWLTNKRTIAVRGISMMWNWCDVVPTSALAVGSFVKSIQKELRGIDYLTSALAPSSQKTLTDFTKTNTIKVLQGDATSLNLGEKFDLIVTDPPYADDVPYTELSDFYYVWLKRALSDVEDNKLVPRFHKEAFFKMIGKKYKEIKTQWQEFAKREVSKNSGRFMNENNKNKVAEKHFENLFSQAFISMKNHLKDDGLLITYYAHTNPESWATLLEAGWKRAKLTITRAIPLSTESKQSIVSRGKLSLDTSIIAVWKKKTLKDKILISNLIPKLREKGKETAELLIKHGQHDLDLLYGVMAGILEEVTQYNEIVSPEGKLTTKDILERYIYPLTIYSIIDAISKEKEGTLKILSKPGLFYTTYKILFGNKTLGSGDLILLNISTGIDARNAVEYKLIKRDDKGFVLNSPDLIKELDEKYLYQFLIEKNINPTNPEIKTSIDILHLLEYYAFAYPISTFKSNLEELRNKYPTETEEAINIAKLINKYYTSVFAKLYSGKKDSEIDKQLKKDKIYELYLIRRLVRFLEGKAF
;
A
#
# COMPACT_ATOMS: atom_id res chain seq x y z
N MET A 1 -33.47 2.48 -29.27
CA MET A 1 -32.31 2.98 -28.51
C MET A 1 -31.40 1.79 -28.30
N GLU A 2 -30.35 1.68 -29.12
CA GLU A 2 -29.43 0.54 -29.11
C GLU A 2 -28.83 0.35 -27.72
N ASP A 3 -29.08 -0.83 -27.15
CA ASP A 3 -28.54 -1.23 -25.86
C ASP A 3 -27.02 -1.36 -26.03
N ILE A 4 -26.24 -0.40 -25.52
CA ILE A 4 -24.78 -0.45 -25.57
C ILE A 4 -24.34 -1.78 -24.95
N GLU A 5 -23.82 -2.65 -25.81
CA GLU A 5 -23.52 -4.05 -25.52
C GLU A 5 -22.73 -4.17 -24.20
N ARG A 6 -23.25 -4.95 -23.25
CA ARG A 6 -22.55 -5.22 -21.99
C ARG A 6 -21.22 -5.95 -22.27
N ARG A 7 -20.22 -5.75 -21.41
CA ARG A 7 -18.88 -6.36 -21.53
C ARG A 7 -18.68 -7.43 -20.45
N PHE A 8 -17.72 -8.33 -20.66
CA PHE A 8 -17.51 -9.46 -19.74
C PHE A 8 -17.24 -9.04 -18.28
N ILE A 9 -16.60 -7.88 -18.05
CA ILE A 9 -16.38 -7.34 -16.70
C ILE A 9 -17.69 -7.01 -15.97
N GLU A 10 -18.78 -6.75 -16.69
CA GLU A 10 -20.11 -6.53 -16.13
C GLU A 10 -20.85 -7.86 -15.89
N ASN A 11 -20.29 -9.01 -16.30
CA ASN A 11 -20.89 -10.33 -16.12
C ASN A 11 -20.63 -10.87 -14.69
N PRO A 12 -21.66 -11.37 -13.97
CA PRO A 12 -21.50 -12.06 -12.68
C PRO A 12 -20.50 -13.24 -12.67
N LYS A 13 -20.26 -13.84 -13.85
CA LYS A 13 -19.31 -14.94 -14.07
C LYS A 13 -17.85 -14.49 -14.18
N PHE A 14 -17.57 -13.19 -14.16
CA PHE A 14 -16.20 -12.67 -14.13
C PHE A 14 -15.44 -13.29 -12.93
N PRO A 15 -14.30 -13.97 -13.13
CA PRO A 15 -13.71 -14.86 -12.13
C PRO A 15 -12.86 -14.10 -11.08
N ILE A 16 -13.46 -13.12 -10.41
CA ILE A 16 -12.76 -12.19 -9.50
C ILE A 16 -12.00 -12.89 -8.36
N ARG A 17 -12.49 -14.01 -7.84
CA ARG A 17 -11.83 -14.72 -6.74
C ARG A 17 -10.49 -15.30 -7.11
N GLU A 18 -10.45 -16.03 -8.22
CA GLU A 18 -9.20 -16.60 -8.74
C GLU A 18 -8.21 -15.48 -9.11
N ILE A 19 -8.74 -14.36 -9.63
CA ILE A 19 -7.94 -13.15 -9.88
C ILE A 19 -7.35 -12.59 -8.58
N ASN A 20 -8.15 -12.49 -7.51
CA ASN A 20 -7.71 -12.00 -6.20
C ASN A 20 -6.65 -12.91 -5.56
N GLU A 21 -6.85 -14.22 -5.61
CA GLU A 21 -5.88 -15.20 -5.11
C GLU A 21 -4.51 -15.09 -5.79
N LYS A 22 -4.48 -14.86 -7.10
CA LYS A 22 -3.22 -14.65 -7.85
C LYS A 22 -2.64 -13.26 -7.58
N SER A 23 -3.48 -12.23 -7.49
CA SER A 23 -3.08 -10.85 -7.21
C SER A 23 -2.41 -10.70 -5.84
N GLU A 24 -2.91 -11.39 -4.81
CA GLU A 24 -2.30 -11.41 -3.47
C GLU A 24 -0.88 -12.01 -3.49
N LYS A 25 -0.64 -13.05 -4.31
CA LYS A 25 0.68 -13.67 -4.45
C LYS A 25 1.70 -12.71 -5.08
N GLU A 26 1.28 -11.91 -6.05
CA GLU A 26 2.13 -10.90 -6.70
C GLU A 26 2.57 -9.79 -5.72
N LYS A 27 1.76 -9.49 -4.71
CA LYS A 27 2.11 -8.53 -3.64
C LYS A 27 3.04 -9.11 -2.57
N GLY A 28 3.17 -10.44 -2.53
CA GLY A 28 4.03 -11.18 -1.62
C GLY A 28 5.28 -11.73 -2.31
N PRO A 29 5.48 -13.07 -2.35
CA PRO A 29 6.72 -13.68 -2.84
C PRO A 29 6.84 -13.69 -4.37
N ALA A 30 5.75 -13.50 -5.12
CA ALA A 30 5.73 -13.57 -6.59
C ALA A 30 5.77 -12.19 -7.25
N ARG A 31 6.53 -11.24 -6.69
CA ARG A 31 6.61 -9.86 -7.21
C ARG A 31 7.17 -9.81 -8.63
N PRO A 32 6.58 -8.98 -9.53
CA PRO A 32 7.19 -8.64 -10.81
C PRO A 32 8.59 -8.04 -10.63
N PRO A 33 9.63 -8.52 -11.34
CA PRO A 33 11.00 -8.03 -11.18
C PRO A 33 11.16 -6.51 -11.33
N TYR A 34 10.44 -5.90 -12.27
CA TYR A 34 10.53 -4.45 -12.52
C TYR A 34 10.05 -3.60 -11.34
N TRP A 35 9.24 -4.15 -10.42
CA TRP A 35 8.85 -3.45 -9.19
C TRP A 35 10.02 -3.22 -8.23
N GLU A 36 11.15 -3.91 -8.42
CA GLU A 36 12.34 -3.76 -7.58
C GLU A 36 13.35 -2.73 -8.13
N MET A 37 13.15 -2.25 -9.37
CA MET A 37 13.97 -1.19 -9.99
C MET A 37 14.01 0.05 -9.10
N VAL A 38 12.85 0.54 -8.67
CA VAL A 38 12.72 1.58 -7.66
C VAL A 38 11.47 1.34 -6.82
N PHE A 39 11.51 1.72 -5.54
CA PHE A 39 10.30 1.72 -4.75
C PHE A 39 9.43 2.91 -5.15
N TYR A 40 8.22 2.63 -5.62
CA TYR A 40 7.19 3.63 -5.79
C TYR A 40 5.89 3.13 -5.15
N TRP A 41 5.09 4.06 -4.64
CA TRP A 41 3.81 3.73 -4.01
C TRP A 41 2.80 3.18 -5.05
N THR A 42 1.74 2.53 -4.57
CA THR A 42 0.56 2.10 -5.38
C THR A 42 0.85 1.30 -6.67
N ARG A 43 1.62 0.21 -6.57
CA ARG A 43 1.80 -0.75 -7.68
C ARG A 43 0.61 -1.71 -7.78
N LYS A 44 -0.15 -1.76 -8.88
CA LYS A 44 -1.32 -2.66 -9.00
C LYS A 44 -0.90 -4.06 -9.48
N PRO A 45 -1.42 -5.16 -8.89
CA PRO A 45 -1.14 -6.51 -9.37
C PRO A 45 -1.45 -6.64 -10.87
N LEU A 46 -0.50 -7.18 -11.63
CA LEU A 46 -0.56 -7.24 -13.09
C LEU A 46 -1.68 -8.17 -13.56
N ILE A 47 -1.89 -9.32 -12.92
CA ILE A 47 -3.00 -10.21 -13.28
C ILE A 47 -4.37 -9.54 -13.08
N GLY A 48 -4.56 -8.82 -11.97
CA GLY A 48 -5.79 -8.07 -11.71
C GLY A 48 -6.07 -7.02 -12.79
N VAL A 49 -5.05 -6.23 -13.11
CA VAL A 49 -5.10 -5.23 -14.18
C VAL A 49 -5.41 -5.87 -15.54
N ARG A 50 -4.68 -6.92 -15.93
CA ARG A 50 -4.88 -7.64 -17.20
C ARG A 50 -6.31 -8.15 -17.34
N SER A 51 -6.84 -8.76 -16.28
CA SER A 51 -8.20 -9.28 -16.27
C SER A 51 -9.25 -8.18 -16.39
N VAL A 52 -9.02 -7.01 -15.78
CA VAL A 52 -9.91 -5.84 -15.91
C VAL A 52 -9.93 -5.33 -17.35
N ILE A 53 -8.76 -5.10 -17.95
CA ILE A 53 -8.66 -4.59 -19.33
C ILE A 53 -9.29 -5.59 -20.32
N ALA A 54 -8.94 -6.88 -20.21
CA ALA A 54 -9.50 -7.91 -21.08
C ALA A 54 -11.02 -8.05 -20.90
N GLY A 55 -11.50 -8.06 -19.65
CA GLY A 55 -12.94 -8.15 -19.36
C GLY A 55 -13.72 -6.94 -19.87
N ALA A 56 -13.10 -5.77 -19.93
CA ALA A 56 -13.72 -4.55 -20.45
C ALA A 56 -13.90 -4.54 -21.97
N LEU A 57 -13.06 -5.28 -22.70
CA LEU A 57 -13.09 -5.31 -24.17
C LEU A 57 -13.82 -6.53 -24.74
N LEU A 58 -13.88 -7.63 -23.98
CA LEU A 58 -14.47 -8.88 -24.45
C LEU A 58 -16.02 -8.89 -24.36
N PRO A 59 -16.69 -9.68 -25.23
CA PRO A 59 -18.15 -9.85 -25.21
C PRO A 59 -18.68 -10.34 -23.86
N TYR A 60 -19.91 -9.95 -23.52
CA TYR A 60 -20.56 -10.32 -22.26
C TYR A 60 -20.58 -11.82 -21.99
N ASP A 61 -20.74 -12.63 -23.03
CA ASP A 61 -21.02 -14.07 -22.99
C ASP A 61 -19.79 -14.97 -23.18
N ILE A 62 -18.58 -14.40 -23.22
CA ILE A 62 -17.35 -15.20 -23.35
C ILE A 62 -17.27 -16.30 -22.27
N GLY A 63 -16.92 -17.51 -22.69
CA GLY A 63 -16.73 -18.64 -21.78
C GLY A 63 -15.65 -18.36 -20.73
N VAL A 64 -15.96 -18.60 -19.45
CA VAL A 64 -15.06 -18.31 -18.32
C VAL A 64 -13.71 -19.00 -18.46
N GLU A 65 -13.69 -20.29 -18.80
CA GLU A 65 -12.44 -21.05 -18.98
C GLU A 65 -11.62 -20.54 -20.16
N ARG A 66 -12.29 -20.03 -21.19
CA ARG A 66 -11.65 -19.39 -22.34
C ARG A 66 -10.98 -18.09 -21.92
N PHE A 67 -11.68 -17.26 -21.13
CA PHE A 67 -11.13 -16.04 -20.55
C PHE A 67 -9.92 -16.33 -19.65
N LYS A 68 -10.01 -17.32 -18.75
CA LYS A 68 -8.93 -17.70 -17.85
C LYS A 68 -7.65 -18.06 -18.59
N LYS A 69 -7.76 -18.90 -19.63
CA LYS A 69 -6.63 -19.27 -20.50
C LYS A 69 -6.04 -18.06 -21.23
N LEU A 70 -6.89 -17.14 -21.72
CA LEU A 70 -6.45 -15.92 -22.40
C LEU A 70 -5.58 -15.05 -21.48
N VAL A 71 -6.02 -14.82 -20.24
CA VAL A 71 -5.28 -13.98 -19.28
C VAL A 71 -4.18 -14.73 -18.51
N CYS A 72 -4.01 -16.03 -18.77
CA CYS A 72 -3.08 -16.95 -18.10
C CYS A 72 -3.38 -17.19 -16.62
N LEU A 73 -4.66 -17.20 -16.22
CA LEU A 73 -5.06 -17.44 -14.83
C LEU A 73 -4.80 -18.89 -14.37
N ASP A 74 -4.67 -19.80 -15.34
CA ASP A 74 -4.26 -21.20 -15.16
C ASP A 74 -2.79 -21.34 -14.72
N GLU A 75 -1.97 -20.30 -14.90
CA GLU A 75 -0.56 -20.32 -14.50
C GLU A 75 -0.36 -20.00 -13.01
N ASN A 76 0.69 -20.57 -12.40
CA ASN A 76 1.02 -20.28 -10.99
C ASN A 76 1.38 -18.82 -10.74
N THR A 77 2.09 -18.21 -11.69
CA THR A 77 2.55 -16.82 -11.65
C THR A 77 2.20 -16.13 -12.97
N PRO A 78 0.94 -15.72 -13.17
CA PRO A 78 0.40 -15.31 -14.47
C PRO A 78 1.16 -14.18 -15.16
N HIS A 79 1.65 -13.19 -14.39
CA HIS A 79 2.34 -12.04 -14.95
C HIS A 79 3.65 -12.38 -15.70
N ARG A 80 4.26 -13.55 -15.45
CA ARG A 80 5.44 -14.02 -16.18
C ARG A 80 5.15 -14.48 -17.61
N PHE A 81 3.88 -14.65 -17.95
CA PHE A 81 3.43 -15.07 -19.26
C PHE A 81 2.66 -13.96 -19.97
N ASN A 82 2.89 -13.82 -21.28
CA ASN A 82 2.08 -12.95 -22.11
C ASN A 82 0.70 -13.56 -22.38
N PRO A 83 -0.36 -12.73 -22.53
CA PRO A 83 -1.71 -13.21 -22.72
C PRO A 83 -1.83 -14.04 -24.02
N ARG A 84 -2.63 -15.10 -23.95
CA ARG A 84 -2.83 -16.08 -25.03
C ARG A 84 -4.11 -15.73 -25.81
N ILE A 85 -4.06 -14.70 -26.66
CA ILE A 85 -5.25 -14.21 -27.38
C ILE A 85 -5.53 -15.09 -28.61
N PRO A 86 -6.65 -15.83 -28.67
CA PRO A 86 -7.06 -16.59 -29.85
C PRO A 86 -7.34 -15.71 -31.07
N ASN A 87 -7.15 -16.24 -32.28
CA ASN A 87 -7.30 -15.49 -33.54
C ASN A 87 -8.66 -14.79 -33.69
N ASP A 88 -9.76 -15.44 -33.33
CA ASP A 88 -11.11 -14.87 -33.42
C ASP A 88 -11.40 -13.78 -32.39
N LEU A 89 -10.58 -13.67 -31.33
CA LEU A 89 -10.69 -12.63 -30.31
C LEU A 89 -9.77 -11.43 -30.55
N LYS A 90 -8.86 -11.49 -31.53
CA LYS A 90 -7.92 -10.39 -31.83
C LYS A 90 -8.62 -9.07 -32.14
N LYS A 91 -9.76 -9.13 -32.83
CA LYS A 91 -10.61 -7.98 -33.17
C LYS A 91 -11.08 -7.14 -31.98
N TYR A 92 -11.07 -7.69 -30.75
CA TYR A 92 -11.45 -6.96 -29.55
C TYR A 92 -10.28 -6.16 -28.95
N PHE A 93 -9.06 -6.34 -29.44
CA PHE A 93 -7.85 -5.69 -28.92
C PHE A 93 -7.11 -4.89 -30.00
N GLU A 94 -7.04 -5.39 -31.23
CA GLU A 94 -6.34 -4.70 -32.34
C GLU A 94 -6.93 -3.30 -32.59
N GLY A 95 -6.05 -2.28 -32.65
CA GLY A 95 -6.42 -0.88 -32.88
C GLY A 95 -7.20 -0.20 -31.75
N LYS A 96 -7.41 -0.89 -30.61
CA LYS A 96 -8.11 -0.32 -29.46
C LYS A 96 -7.17 0.56 -28.64
N LYS A 97 -7.69 1.72 -28.23
CA LYS A 97 -6.93 2.75 -27.50
C LYS A 97 -7.27 2.74 -26.02
N LEU A 98 -6.24 2.62 -25.18
CA LEU A 98 -6.31 2.70 -23.72
C LEU A 98 -5.65 3.98 -23.21
N LEU A 99 -6.34 4.70 -22.32
CA LEU A 99 -5.77 5.81 -21.56
C LEU A 99 -5.70 5.48 -20.08
N ASP A 100 -4.57 5.78 -19.45
CA ASP A 100 -4.42 5.88 -18.01
C ASP A 100 -3.86 7.27 -17.65
N PRO A 101 -4.67 8.19 -17.12
CA PRO A 101 -4.24 9.53 -16.78
C PRO A 101 -3.64 9.69 -15.37
N PHE A 102 -3.55 8.60 -14.61
CA PHE A 102 -2.87 8.51 -13.31
C PHE A 102 -1.97 7.27 -13.32
N ALA A 103 -1.08 7.20 -14.31
CA ALA A 103 -0.42 5.96 -14.67
C ALA A 103 0.54 5.40 -13.61
N GLY A 104 0.97 6.24 -12.65
CA GLY A 104 1.81 5.82 -11.54
C GLY A 104 3.05 5.06 -12.02
N PHE A 105 3.31 3.87 -11.47
CA PHE A 105 4.45 3.03 -11.90
C PHE A 105 4.16 2.13 -13.12
N GLY A 106 3.08 2.40 -13.87
CA GLY A 106 2.86 1.83 -15.21
C GLY A 106 2.26 0.44 -15.28
N SER A 107 1.61 -0.06 -14.21
CA SER A 107 1.04 -1.42 -14.21
C SER A 107 -0.11 -1.57 -15.23
N ILE A 108 -1.03 -0.60 -15.27
CA ILE A 108 -2.15 -0.53 -16.22
C ILE A 108 -1.68 -0.42 -17.67
N PRO A 109 -0.86 0.59 -18.04
CA PRO A 109 -0.39 0.72 -19.40
C PRO A 109 0.47 -0.47 -19.86
N LEU A 110 1.26 -1.09 -18.97
CA LEU A 110 2.05 -2.28 -19.31
C LEU A 110 1.16 -3.45 -19.75
N GLU A 111 0.11 -3.78 -18.99
CA GLU A 111 -0.78 -4.88 -19.37
C GLU A 111 -1.65 -4.54 -20.59
N GLY A 112 -1.99 -3.25 -20.78
CA GLY A 112 -2.61 -2.78 -22.02
C GLY A 112 -1.73 -3.07 -23.24
N LEU A 113 -0.44 -2.76 -23.16
CA LEU A 113 0.52 -3.06 -24.24
C LEU A 113 0.65 -4.57 -24.48
N ARG A 114 0.68 -5.38 -23.42
CA ARG A 114 0.78 -6.86 -23.52
C ARG A 114 -0.47 -7.50 -24.12
N LEU A 115 -1.63 -6.87 -23.96
CA LEU A 115 -2.88 -7.26 -24.64
C LEU A 115 -2.96 -6.74 -26.08
N GLY A 116 -1.98 -5.94 -26.54
CA GLY A 116 -1.88 -5.43 -27.90
C GLY A 116 -2.63 -4.11 -28.16
N LEU A 117 -2.98 -3.37 -27.10
CA LEU A 117 -3.64 -2.06 -27.21
C LEU A 117 -2.64 -0.95 -27.55
N GLU A 118 -3.12 0.11 -28.21
CA GLU A 118 -2.43 1.40 -28.26
C GLU A 118 -2.64 2.11 -26.92
N VAL A 119 -1.56 2.54 -26.28
CA VAL A 119 -1.60 3.01 -24.89
C VAL A 119 -1.11 4.45 -24.78
N THR A 120 -1.86 5.27 -24.05
CA THR A 120 -1.44 6.58 -23.59
C THR A 120 -1.40 6.58 -22.06
N ALA A 121 -0.21 6.79 -21.50
CA ALA A 121 0.02 6.91 -20.07
C ALA A 121 0.35 8.38 -19.75
N VAL A 122 -0.41 9.00 -18.85
CA VAL A 122 -0.20 10.38 -18.42
C VAL A 122 0.09 10.42 -16.93
N GLU A 123 1.01 11.30 -16.55
CA GLU A 123 1.32 11.56 -15.14
C GLU A 123 1.71 13.01 -14.90
N LEU A 124 1.28 13.58 -13.77
CA LEU A 124 1.55 14.96 -13.40
C LEU A 124 3.01 15.16 -12.99
N LEU A 125 3.53 14.22 -12.19
CA LEU A 125 4.82 14.37 -11.53
C LEU A 125 5.99 13.98 -12.45
N PRO A 126 6.98 14.88 -12.66
CA PRO A 126 8.20 14.60 -13.41
C PRO A 126 8.89 13.27 -13.08
N THR A 127 9.02 12.97 -11.78
CA THR A 127 9.69 11.75 -11.31
C THR A 127 9.03 10.50 -11.88
N THR A 128 7.70 10.46 -11.83
CA THR A 128 6.91 9.31 -12.24
C THR A 128 6.80 9.22 -13.75
N TYR A 129 6.73 10.36 -14.45
CA TYR A 129 6.86 10.42 -15.90
C TYR A 129 8.13 9.70 -16.40
N ILE A 130 9.29 9.97 -15.77
CA ILE A 130 10.56 9.30 -16.11
C ILE A 130 10.48 7.79 -15.86
N PHE A 131 9.84 7.36 -14.76
CA PHE A 131 9.63 5.93 -14.50
C PHE A 131 8.78 5.27 -15.57
N LEU A 132 7.73 5.93 -16.05
CA LEU A 132 6.89 5.42 -17.13
C LEU A 132 7.69 5.27 -18.44
N LYS A 133 8.59 6.21 -18.77
CA LYS A 133 9.50 6.10 -19.92
C LYS A 133 10.37 4.84 -19.80
N ALA A 134 10.96 4.61 -18.63
CA ALA A 134 11.81 3.45 -18.34
C ALA A 134 11.05 2.11 -18.29
N VAL A 135 9.77 2.12 -17.88
CA VAL A 135 8.95 0.90 -17.77
C VAL A 135 8.27 0.53 -19.08
N LEU A 136 7.88 1.51 -19.90
CA LEU A 136 7.00 1.29 -21.05
C LEU A 136 7.68 1.60 -22.38
N GLU A 137 8.27 2.78 -22.52
CA GLU A 137 8.70 3.30 -23.82
C GLU A 137 10.06 2.70 -24.23
N TYR A 138 11.09 2.81 -23.40
CA TYR A 138 12.42 2.34 -23.74
C TYR A 138 12.51 0.82 -23.95
N PRO A 139 11.92 -0.04 -23.08
CA PRO A 139 11.96 -1.49 -23.31
C PRO A 139 11.29 -1.89 -24.63
N LYS A 140 10.20 -1.22 -25.01
CA LYS A 140 9.50 -1.47 -26.27
C LYS A 140 10.32 -0.99 -27.47
N LYS A 141 10.94 0.19 -27.37
CA LYS A 141 11.66 0.85 -28.46
C LYS A 141 13.02 0.20 -28.75
N PHE A 142 13.78 -0.14 -27.71
CA PHE A 142 15.18 -0.59 -27.86
C PHE A 142 15.40 -2.06 -27.52
N GLY A 143 14.48 -2.71 -26.81
CA GLY A 143 14.54 -4.14 -26.52
C GLY A 143 15.81 -4.55 -25.76
N LYS A 144 16.34 -5.73 -26.09
CA LYS A 144 17.42 -6.36 -25.32
C LYS A 144 18.78 -5.66 -25.41
N SER A 145 19.00 -4.74 -26.35
CA SER A 145 20.27 -3.99 -26.41
C SER A 145 20.49 -3.17 -25.13
N LEU A 146 19.40 -2.71 -24.51
CA LEU A 146 19.43 -1.99 -23.23
C LEU A 146 20.14 -2.79 -22.14
N ILE A 147 19.90 -4.11 -22.06
CA ILE A 147 20.49 -4.96 -21.00
C ILE A 147 22.01 -4.91 -21.08
N LYS A 148 22.55 -5.11 -22.28
CA LYS A 148 24.01 -5.13 -22.53
C LYS A 148 24.64 -3.77 -22.23
N ASP A 149 24.03 -2.68 -22.71
CA ASP A 149 24.64 -1.35 -22.58
C ASP A 149 24.45 -0.75 -21.18
N VAL A 150 23.32 -1.00 -20.50
CA VAL A 150 23.15 -0.64 -19.09
C VAL A 150 24.13 -1.42 -18.21
N GLU A 151 24.36 -2.71 -18.50
CA GLU A 151 25.36 -3.50 -17.78
C GLU A 151 26.78 -2.98 -18.04
N LYS A 152 27.15 -2.77 -19.31
CA LYS A 152 28.46 -2.22 -19.71
C LYS A 152 28.75 -0.91 -18.98
N TRP A 153 27.84 0.06 -19.08
CA TRP A 153 28.06 1.40 -18.53
C TRP A 153 27.87 1.46 -17.02
N GLY A 154 26.98 0.64 -16.45
CA GLY A 154 26.87 0.45 -15.01
C GLY A 154 28.18 -0.10 -14.42
N ASN A 155 28.75 -1.13 -15.04
CA ASN A 155 30.05 -1.68 -14.65
C ASN A 155 31.15 -0.63 -14.78
N TRP A 156 31.19 0.12 -15.88
CA TRP A 156 32.14 1.22 -16.06
C TRP A 156 32.07 2.25 -14.92
N ILE A 157 30.88 2.71 -14.53
CA ILE A 157 30.72 3.61 -13.37
C ILE A 157 31.28 2.97 -12.11
N THR A 158 30.98 1.69 -11.86
CA THR A 158 31.46 1.01 -10.65
C THR A 158 32.99 0.85 -10.66
N GLU A 159 33.62 0.68 -11.82
CA GLU A 159 35.08 0.65 -11.96
C GLU A 159 35.68 2.05 -11.74
N GLN A 160 35.06 3.12 -12.26
CA GLN A 160 35.49 4.49 -11.98
C GLN A 160 35.42 4.79 -10.47
N LEU A 161 34.33 4.42 -9.80
CA LEU A 161 34.20 4.58 -8.35
C LEU A 161 35.23 3.76 -7.56
N LYS A 162 35.51 2.52 -7.99
CA LYS A 162 36.55 1.70 -7.37
C LYS A 162 37.92 2.33 -7.51
N ASN A 163 38.20 3.01 -8.63
CA ASN A 163 39.50 3.64 -8.90
C ASN A 163 39.61 5.08 -8.41
N ASP A 164 38.50 5.72 -8.03
CA ASP A 164 38.47 7.08 -7.51
C ASP A 164 39.26 7.18 -6.18
N PRO A 165 40.33 7.99 -6.12
CA PRO A 165 41.18 8.10 -4.92
C PRO A 165 40.41 8.58 -3.69
N GLU A 166 39.39 9.43 -3.87
CA GLU A 166 38.59 9.93 -2.77
C GLU A 166 37.64 8.86 -2.25
N ILE A 167 37.08 8.01 -3.12
CA ILE A 167 36.22 6.90 -2.68
C ILE A 167 37.05 5.83 -1.96
N LYS A 168 38.22 5.46 -2.49
CA LYS A 168 39.15 4.51 -1.83
C LYS A 168 39.57 4.99 -0.44
N GLU A 169 39.78 6.28 -0.27
CA GLU A 169 40.13 6.86 1.03
C GLU A 169 38.99 6.74 2.06
N LEU A 170 37.74 6.71 1.62
CA LEU A 170 36.57 6.84 2.50
C LEU A 170 35.93 5.51 2.93
N TYR A 171 36.16 4.42 2.19
CA TYR A 171 35.56 3.12 2.43
C TYR A 171 36.59 2.00 2.38
N ASP A 172 36.51 1.06 3.32
CA ASP A 172 37.34 -0.14 3.35
C ASP A 172 36.77 -1.19 2.38
N GLU A 173 37.64 -1.94 1.69
CA GLU A 173 37.24 -2.91 0.65
C GLU A 173 36.43 -4.09 1.19
N ASP A 174 36.67 -4.50 2.44
CA ASP A 174 36.02 -5.66 3.09
C ASP A 174 34.71 -5.30 3.81
N VAL A 175 34.35 -4.00 3.85
CA VAL A 175 33.15 -3.51 4.51
C VAL A 175 31.99 -3.41 3.54
N ALA A 176 30.82 -3.89 3.96
CA ALA A 176 29.57 -3.79 3.21
C ALA A 176 28.76 -2.55 3.62
N VAL A 177 28.72 -2.28 4.93
CA VAL A 177 27.89 -1.23 5.53
C VAL A 177 28.60 -0.67 6.75
N TYR A 178 28.57 0.64 6.93
CA TYR A 178 28.86 1.28 8.20
C TYR A 178 27.55 1.68 8.90
N ILE A 179 27.44 1.41 10.20
CA ILE A 179 26.34 1.89 11.04
C ILE A 179 26.85 3.10 11.80
N GLY A 180 26.18 4.24 11.66
CA GLY A 180 26.50 5.49 12.33
C GLY A 180 25.36 6.05 13.17
N THR A 181 25.61 7.20 13.78
CA THR A 181 24.71 7.92 14.68
C THR A 181 24.99 9.42 14.66
N TRP A 182 24.08 10.18 15.25
CA TRP A 182 24.37 11.50 15.81
C TRP A 182 25.03 11.38 17.18
N GLU A 183 25.98 12.26 17.49
CA GLU A 183 26.44 12.55 18.85
C GLU A 183 26.02 13.97 19.23
N ILE A 184 25.71 14.16 20.51
CA ILE A 184 25.48 15.49 21.09
C ILE A 184 26.49 15.76 22.21
N LYS A 185 26.80 17.03 22.43
CA LYS A 185 27.61 17.45 23.57
C LYS A 185 26.72 17.47 24.81
N CYS A 186 27.13 16.76 25.86
CA CYS A 186 26.35 16.71 27.10
C CYS A 186 26.42 18.07 27.82
N PRO A 187 25.28 18.71 28.14
CA PRO A 187 25.29 20.00 28.85
C PRO A 187 25.72 19.87 30.33
N HIS A 188 25.77 18.64 30.88
CA HIS A 188 26.15 18.41 32.27
C HIS A 188 27.65 18.16 32.47
N CYS A 189 28.25 17.34 31.60
CA CYS A 189 29.66 16.94 31.73
C CYS A 189 30.56 17.42 30.58
N GLY A 190 30.01 18.07 29.56
CA GLY A 190 30.74 18.59 28.40
C GLY A 190 31.25 17.51 27.42
N LYS A 191 31.10 16.22 27.74
CA LYS A 191 31.55 15.09 26.90
C LYS A 191 30.55 14.77 25.79
N TRP A 192 31.06 14.22 24.69
CA TRP A 192 30.24 13.71 23.59
C TRP A 192 29.52 12.42 23.98
N THR A 193 28.23 12.31 23.62
CA THR A 193 27.44 11.11 23.83
C THR A 193 26.74 10.70 22.53
N PRO A 194 26.91 9.45 22.05
CA PRO A 194 26.16 8.96 20.91
C PRO A 194 24.68 8.74 21.27
N LEU A 195 23.80 8.98 20.29
CA LEU A 195 22.35 8.78 20.39
C LEU A 195 21.94 7.44 19.78
N ILE A 196 22.00 6.36 20.55
CA ILE A 196 21.72 5.00 20.08
C ILE A 196 20.25 4.65 20.33
N GLY A 197 19.49 4.54 19.24
CA GLY A 197 18.08 4.15 19.26
C GLY A 197 17.85 2.65 19.25
N ASN A 198 18.82 1.86 18.78
CA ASN A 198 18.78 0.40 18.75
C ASN A 198 20.19 -0.17 18.94
N TYR A 199 20.36 -0.99 19.98
CA TYR A 199 21.64 -1.65 20.28
C TYR A 199 21.81 -3.00 19.56
N TRP A 200 20.74 -3.58 19.01
CA TRP A 200 20.84 -4.86 18.32
C TRP A 200 21.54 -4.74 16.97
N LEU A 201 22.42 -5.69 16.68
CA LEU A 201 23.07 -5.89 15.38
C LEU A 201 22.55 -7.14 14.67
N ALA A 202 22.16 -8.17 15.43
CA ALA A 202 21.52 -9.36 14.88
C ALA A 202 20.53 -9.96 15.88
N ARG A 203 19.34 -10.35 15.38
CA ARG A 203 18.30 -11.06 16.11
C ARG A 203 17.54 -12.02 15.20
N VAL A 204 18.25 -13.02 14.70
CA VAL A 204 17.74 -13.95 13.68
C VAL A 204 17.23 -15.22 14.33
N LYS A 205 15.96 -15.58 14.10
CA LYS A 205 15.36 -16.85 14.51
C LYS A 205 15.18 -17.79 13.33
N ASP A 206 15.36 -19.08 13.59
CA ASP A 206 14.87 -20.17 12.77
C ASP A 206 13.54 -20.66 13.37
N ASN A 207 12.49 -20.73 12.55
CA ASN A 207 11.13 -21.10 12.97
C ASN A 207 11.05 -22.48 13.67
N LYS A 208 12.06 -23.35 13.52
CA LYS A 208 12.09 -24.68 14.15
C LYS A 208 13.26 -24.91 15.12
N LYS A 209 14.29 -24.05 15.12
CA LYS A 209 15.56 -24.32 15.83
C LYS A 209 15.98 -23.26 16.84
N GLY A 210 15.14 -22.27 17.15
CA GLY A 210 15.51 -21.20 18.09
C GLY A 210 16.28 -20.07 17.41
N TYR A 211 17.22 -19.42 18.11
CA TYR A 211 18.00 -18.33 17.52
C TYR A 211 19.18 -18.86 16.70
N LYS A 212 19.39 -18.29 15.51
CA LYS A 212 20.54 -18.59 14.63
C LYS A 212 21.68 -17.59 14.81
N ARG A 213 21.36 -16.30 15.00
CA ARG A 213 22.35 -15.22 15.12
C ARG A 213 21.89 -14.19 16.15
N LEU A 214 22.76 -13.88 17.11
CA LEU A 214 22.57 -12.84 18.11
C LEU A 214 23.84 -12.00 18.22
N ALA A 215 23.72 -10.68 18.06
CA ALA A 215 24.80 -9.73 18.25
C ALA A 215 24.24 -8.36 18.64
N PHE A 216 24.96 -7.61 19.47
CA PHE A 216 24.55 -6.27 19.90
C PHE A 216 25.76 -5.38 20.24
N MET A 217 25.53 -4.08 20.32
CA MET A 217 26.52 -3.08 20.71
C MET A 217 26.46 -2.82 22.22
N LYS A 218 27.57 -2.39 22.81
CA LYS A 218 27.61 -1.83 24.17
C LYS A 218 28.44 -0.55 24.18
N ALA A 219 27.95 0.46 24.89
CA ALA A 219 28.72 1.67 25.13
C ALA A 219 29.70 1.45 26.30
N VAL A 220 30.96 1.82 26.13
CA VAL A 220 32.02 1.69 27.13
C VAL A 220 32.64 3.04 27.42
N LYS A 221 32.69 3.40 28.70
CA LYS A 221 33.30 4.64 29.15
C LYS A 221 34.82 4.48 29.19
N LYS A 222 35.53 5.34 28.47
CA LYS A 222 36.97 5.56 28.61
C LYS A 222 37.23 6.87 29.35
N GLU A 223 38.49 7.20 29.64
CA GLU A 223 38.87 8.36 30.47
C GLU A 223 38.28 9.69 29.99
N ASP A 224 38.11 9.88 28.68
CA ASP A 224 37.67 11.15 28.11
C ASP A 224 36.50 11.05 27.12
N LYS A 225 36.07 9.84 26.77
CA LYS A 225 35.05 9.58 25.73
C LYS A 225 34.20 8.33 26.01
N VAL A 226 33.17 8.14 25.19
CA VAL A 226 32.39 6.90 25.11
C VAL A 226 32.80 6.16 23.85
N ASP A 227 33.26 4.92 23.97
CA ASP A 227 33.54 4.00 22.86
C ASP A 227 32.44 2.95 22.72
N ILE A 228 32.49 2.19 21.61
CA ILE A 228 31.54 1.11 21.31
C ILE A 228 32.29 -0.21 21.27
N GLU A 229 31.72 -1.23 21.92
CA GLU A 229 32.12 -2.62 21.77
C GLU A 229 31.00 -3.40 21.08
N VAL A 230 31.40 -4.41 20.30
CA VAL A 230 30.49 -5.36 19.69
C VAL A 230 30.51 -6.66 20.50
N VAL A 231 29.33 -7.09 20.93
CA VAL A 231 29.13 -8.36 21.62
C VAL A 231 28.53 -9.36 20.64
N ASP A 232 29.37 -10.27 20.15
CA ASP A 232 28.95 -11.40 19.31
C ASP A 232 28.57 -12.60 20.20
N VAL A 233 27.26 -12.80 20.39
CA VAL A 233 26.75 -13.87 21.27
C VAL A 233 27.00 -15.25 20.67
N ASN A 234 27.07 -15.39 19.35
CA ASN A 234 27.42 -16.67 18.72
C ASN A 234 28.85 -17.07 19.12
N LYS A 235 29.78 -16.11 19.11
CA LYS A 235 31.17 -16.36 19.50
C LYS A 235 31.28 -16.73 20.98
N ILE A 236 30.65 -15.94 21.86
CA ILE A 236 30.63 -16.20 23.31
C ILE A 236 29.99 -17.56 23.63
N ALA A 237 28.86 -17.89 22.99
CA ALA A 237 28.21 -19.19 23.20
C ALA A 237 29.13 -20.35 22.79
N LYS A 238 29.80 -20.25 21.63
CA LYS A 238 30.76 -21.26 21.16
C LYS A 238 31.93 -21.44 22.14
N GLU A 239 32.50 -20.35 22.64
CA GLU A 239 33.60 -20.38 23.63
C GLU A 239 33.19 -21.04 24.96
N ASN A 240 31.90 -20.98 25.32
CA ASN A 240 31.34 -21.59 26.53
C ASN A 240 30.70 -22.96 26.28
N ASN A 241 30.88 -23.57 25.10
CA ASN A 241 30.23 -24.83 24.69
C ASN A 241 28.68 -24.80 24.80
N LEU A 242 28.06 -23.64 24.59
CA LEU A 242 26.62 -23.43 24.64
C LEU A 242 26.00 -23.33 23.23
N SER A 243 24.73 -23.69 23.12
CA SER A 243 23.97 -23.63 21.87
C SER A 243 22.96 -22.49 21.84
N LEU A 244 23.02 -21.66 20.79
CA LEU A 244 22.04 -20.58 20.57
C LEU A 244 20.61 -21.08 20.34
N ASN A 245 20.43 -22.36 20.00
CA ASN A 245 19.10 -22.95 19.85
C ASN A 245 18.32 -22.92 21.17
N GLU A 246 19.02 -22.93 22.30
CA GLU A 246 18.45 -22.89 23.66
C GLU A 246 18.27 -21.46 24.19
N ALA A 247 18.69 -20.44 23.41
CA ALA A 247 18.66 -19.06 23.84
C ALA A 247 17.23 -18.55 24.05
N LYS A 248 16.95 -18.07 25.26
CA LYS A 248 15.72 -17.35 25.61
C LYS A 248 16.02 -15.86 25.62
N VAL A 249 15.31 -15.10 24.79
CA VAL A 249 15.43 -13.63 24.76
C VAL A 249 14.11 -13.02 25.20
N ASP A 250 14.11 -12.42 26.38
CA ASP A 250 12.99 -11.64 26.91
C ASP A 250 13.37 -10.16 26.96
N LYS A 251 12.68 -9.35 26.14
CA LYS A 251 12.99 -7.94 25.88
C LYS A 251 14.47 -7.75 25.52
N ASN A 252 15.28 -7.40 26.51
CA ASN A 252 16.70 -7.08 26.39
C ASN A 252 17.62 -8.08 27.12
N LYS A 253 17.08 -9.10 27.77
CA LYS A 253 17.86 -10.14 28.44
C LYS A 253 17.99 -11.34 27.52
N ILE A 254 19.20 -11.88 27.42
CA ILE A 254 19.53 -13.11 26.71
C ILE A 254 19.99 -14.12 27.74
N LYS A 255 19.34 -15.28 27.80
CA LYS A 255 19.75 -16.40 28.65
C LYS A 255 20.04 -17.64 27.81
N ILE A 256 21.22 -18.23 27.98
CA ILE A 256 21.66 -19.47 27.31
C ILE A 256 22.32 -20.35 28.37
N GLY A 257 21.67 -21.41 28.83
CA GLY A 257 22.13 -22.14 30.02
C GLY A 257 22.31 -21.19 31.22
N ASP A 258 23.53 -21.13 31.74
CA ASP A 258 23.94 -20.25 32.85
C ASP A 258 24.46 -18.87 32.39
N LEU A 259 24.67 -18.66 31.09
CA LEU A 259 25.07 -17.37 30.54
C LEU A 259 23.87 -16.41 30.50
N GLU A 260 23.97 -15.29 31.21
CA GLU A 260 23.02 -14.17 31.14
C GLU A 260 23.72 -12.92 30.58
N LEU A 261 23.20 -12.39 29.48
CA LEU A 261 23.66 -11.14 28.85
C LEU A 261 22.52 -10.12 28.81
N VAL A 262 22.85 -8.85 28.99
CA VAL A 262 21.88 -7.75 28.95
C VAL A 262 22.22 -6.80 27.80
N VAL A 263 21.29 -6.66 26.87
CA VAL A 263 21.34 -5.67 25.81
C VAL A 263 20.93 -4.30 26.36
N PRO A 264 21.70 -3.23 26.13
CA PRO A 264 21.32 -1.91 26.61
C PRO A 264 19.99 -1.42 26.02
N ASN A 265 19.26 -0.62 26.80
CA ASN A 265 18.11 0.14 26.30
C ASN A 265 18.58 1.33 25.47
N ALA A 266 17.74 1.76 24.50
CA ALA A 266 17.95 3.02 23.78
C ALA A 266 18.19 4.17 24.76
N ASN A 267 19.19 5.01 24.48
CA ASN A 267 19.47 6.21 25.30
C ASN A 267 18.84 7.48 24.72
N ILE A 268 17.95 7.33 23.74
CA ILE A 268 17.21 8.41 23.09
C ILE A 268 15.72 8.03 23.01
N GLU A 269 14.85 8.86 23.59
CA GLU A 269 13.41 8.70 23.63
C GLU A 269 12.72 9.99 23.10
N PRO A 270 12.60 10.16 21.77
CA PRO A 270 12.09 11.41 21.20
C PRO A 270 10.64 11.71 21.59
N LYS A 271 9.82 10.67 21.81
CA LYS A 271 8.43 10.83 22.27
C LYS A 271 8.34 11.48 23.67
N ARG A 272 9.37 11.31 24.49
CA ARG A 272 9.48 11.93 25.83
C ARG A 272 10.34 13.18 25.83
N ASN A 273 10.84 13.62 24.67
CA ASN A 273 11.84 14.67 24.53
C ASN A 273 13.02 14.46 25.50
N GLN A 274 13.56 13.24 25.53
CA GLN A 274 14.58 12.84 26.49
C GLN A 274 15.72 12.06 25.82
N ALA A 275 16.95 12.31 26.26
CA ALA A 275 18.11 11.48 26.03
C ALA A 275 18.88 11.23 27.34
N ILE A 276 19.72 10.20 27.39
CA ILE A 276 20.57 9.88 28.54
C ILE A 276 22.04 9.94 28.08
N CYS A 277 22.86 10.69 28.80
CA CYS A 277 24.30 10.74 28.53
C CYS A 277 24.95 9.41 28.90
N LEU A 278 25.63 8.77 27.94
CA LEU A 278 26.31 7.49 28.15
C LEU A 278 27.62 7.62 28.94
N TYR A 279 28.09 8.85 29.22
CA TYR A 279 29.31 9.11 29.99
C TYR A 279 29.04 9.37 31.49
N CYS A 280 28.09 10.27 31.81
CA CYS A 280 27.76 10.64 33.19
C CYS A 280 26.42 10.11 33.69
N GLY A 281 25.57 9.52 32.83
CA GLY A 281 24.26 8.99 33.20
C GLY A 281 23.16 10.05 33.33
N ASN A 282 23.46 11.34 33.24
CA ASN A 282 22.46 12.39 33.41
C ASN A 282 21.47 12.47 32.25
N ILE A 283 20.25 12.86 32.59
CA ILE A 283 19.13 13.06 31.67
C ILE A 283 19.26 14.40 30.95
N ILE A 284 19.06 14.39 29.63
CA ILE A 284 19.09 15.56 28.75
C ILE A 284 17.69 15.79 28.14
N LYS A 285 17.04 16.91 28.45
CA LYS A 285 15.67 17.21 27.98
C LYS A 285 15.58 18.50 27.19
N PHE A 286 15.57 19.67 27.80
CA PHE A 286 15.23 20.90 27.09
C PHE A 286 16.43 21.85 26.93
N ALA A 287 16.41 22.64 25.86
CA ALA A 287 17.33 23.75 25.61
C ALA A 287 16.56 25.01 25.24
N ASP A 288 16.99 26.18 25.73
CA ASP A 288 16.58 27.46 25.14
C ASP A 288 17.36 27.76 23.86
N LYS A 289 17.08 28.91 23.23
CA LYS A 289 17.66 29.31 21.93
C LYS A 289 19.18 29.50 21.95
N VAL A 290 19.78 29.69 23.13
CA VAL A 290 21.24 29.87 23.29
C VAL A 290 21.92 28.62 23.85
N GLY A 291 21.17 27.54 24.12
CA GLY A 291 21.69 26.24 24.52
C GLY A 291 21.74 25.98 26.03
N ASN A 292 21.15 26.85 26.87
CA ASN A 292 21.05 26.56 28.29
C ASN A 292 20.10 25.37 28.51
N HIS A 293 20.53 24.41 29.33
CA HIS A 293 19.81 23.18 29.55
C HIS A 293 18.81 23.26 30.70
N TYR A 294 17.66 22.61 30.54
CA TYR A 294 16.63 22.49 31.58
C TYR A 294 16.08 21.05 31.64
N ILE A 295 15.89 20.53 32.85
CA ILE A 295 15.27 19.20 33.09
C ILE A 295 13.74 19.27 32.92
N GLU A 296 13.15 20.40 33.33
CA GLU A 296 11.73 20.69 33.20
C GLU A 296 11.49 21.84 32.22
N LYS A 297 10.31 21.84 31.60
CA LYS A 297 9.96 22.89 30.64
C LYS A 297 9.58 24.17 31.40
N PRO A 298 10.35 25.28 31.31
CA PRO A 298 10.02 26.52 32.00
C PRO A 298 8.74 27.13 31.43
N LYS A 299 7.88 27.71 32.28
CA LYS A 299 6.61 28.33 31.84
C LYS A 299 6.81 29.59 30.98
N ASN A 300 7.87 30.37 31.24
CA ASN A 300 8.11 31.68 30.62
C ASN A 300 9.25 31.69 29.59
N LYS A 301 9.75 30.52 29.17
CA LYS A 301 10.81 30.42 28.18
C LYS A 301 10.39 29.51 27.04
N ASP A 302 10.70 29.96 25.82
CA ASP A 302 10.61 29.13 24.63
C ASP A 302 11.80 28.15 24.62
N VAL A 303 11.51 26.91 25.00
CA VAL A 303 12.49 25.82 25.00
C VAL A 303 11.99 24.66 24.14
N ASP A 304 12.93 23.97 23.49
CA ASP A 304 12.67 22.78 22.68
C ASP A 304 13.52 21.61 23.20
N PHE A 305 13.26 20.41 22.68
CA PHE A 305 14.09 19.24 22.95
C PHE A 305 15.56 19.51 22.58
N TYR A 306 16.48 19.30 23.53
CA TYR A 306 17.92 19.61 23.38
C TYR A 306 18.52 18.97 22.13
N VAL A 307 18.15 17.74 21.79
CA VAL A 307 18.62 17.07 20.57
C VAL A 307 18.16 17.80 19.31
N LYS A 308 16.91 18.28 19.26
CA LYS A 308 16.43 19.09 18.12
C LYS A 308 17.17 20.42 18.04
N PHE A 309 17.45 21.06 19.17
CA PHE A 309 18.26 22.26 19.22
C PHE A 309 19.68 22.00 18.67
N ALA A 310 20.37 20.98 19.19
CA ALA A 310 21.74 20.66 18.82
C ALA A 310 21.89 20.31 17.33
N LEU A 311 20.96 19.50 16.79
CA LEU A 311 20.97 19.15 15.36
C LEU A 311 20.61 20.35 14.47
N ARG A 312 19.70 21.23 14.91
CA ARG A 312 19.44 22.49 14.19
C ARG A 312 20.69 23.36 14.12
N LYS A 313 21.40 23.53 15.24
CA LYS A 313 22.68 24.26 15.29
C LYS A 313 23.72 23.68 14.35
N TYR A 314 23.86 22.35 14.33
CA TYR A 314 24.74 21.67 13.38
C TYR A 314 24.40 22.02 11.92
N HIS A 315 23.13 22.01 11.56
CA HIS A 315 22.69 22.36 10.20
C HIS A 315 22.71 23.86 9.89
N GLU A 316 22.84 24.72 10.91
CA GLU A 316 23.14 26.15 10.79
C GLU A 316 24.66 26.42 10.68
N GLY A 317 25.50 25.39 10.81
CA GLY A 317 26.96 25.48 10.74
C GLY A 317 27.67 25.53 12.10
N ASP A 318 26.93 25.45 13.22
CA ASP A 318 27.49 25.39 14.57
C ASP A 318 27.54 23.95 15.09
N GLU A 319 28.74 23.39 15.06
CA GLU A 319 29.00 22.00 15.44
C GLU A 319 29.38 21.85 16.93
N SER A 320 29.30 22.93 17.71
CA SER A 320 29.66 22.90 19.13
C SER A 320 28.76 21.97 19.96
N PHE A 321 27.59 21.63 19.43
CA PHE A 321 26.54 20.89 20.12
C PHE A 321 26.25 19.50 19.57
N ALA A 322 26.52 19.25 18.29
CA ALA A 322 26.25 17.99 17.63
C ALA A 322 27.29 17.67 16.55
N ARG A 323 27.50 16.38 16.31
CA ARG A 323 28.33 15.86 15.21
C ARG A 323 27.85 14.47 14.78
N GLN A 324 28.37 13.97 13.67
CA GLN A 324 28.09 12.62 13.18
C GLN A 324 29.22 11.66 13.57
N ARG A 325 28.90 10.38 13.79
CA ARG A 325 29.90 9.36 14.17
C ARG A 325 29.55 7.99 13.61
N LEU A 326 30.55 7.25 13.16
CA LEU A 326 30.46 5.82 12.84
C LEU A 326 30.67 4.98 14.10
N LEU A 327 29.83 3.96 14.26
CA LEU A 327 29.82 3.07 15.43
C LEU A 327 30.32 1.66 15.09
N VAL A 328 29.87 1.09 13.98
CA VAL A 328 30.12 -0.32 13.63
C VAL A 328 30.38 -0.46 12.12
N LYS A 329 31.30 -1.35 11.77
CA LYS A 329 31.55 -1.86 10.43
C LYS A 329 30.89 -3.23 10.30
N VAL A 330 30.11 -3.42 9.23
CA VAL A 330 29.49 -4.69 8.88
C VAL A 330 30.26 -5.26 7.69
N LYS A 331 30.98 -6.34 7.91
CA LYS A 331 31.78 -7.04 6.91
C LYS A 331 31.09 -8.30 6.45
N ILE A 332 31.37 -8.73 5.21
CA ILE A 332 30.84 -9.98 4.66
C ILE A 332 32.03 -10.92 4.40
N LYS A 333 32.11 -12.00 5.17
CA LYS A 333 33.15 -13.04 5.06
C LYS A 333 32.50 -14.40 4.95
N ASP A 334 32.84 -15.17 3.93
CA ASP A 334 32.24 -16.49 3.64
C ASP A 334 30.70 -16.50 3.58
N ARG A 335 30.11 -15.37 3.15
CA ARG A 335 28.65 -15.09 3.15
C ARG A 335 28.00 -14.95 4.53
N ASP A 336 28.78 -14.92 5.60
CA ASP A 336 28.35 -14.54 6.94
C ASP A 336 28.71 -13.09 7.26
N LEU A 337 27.94 -12.49 8.16
CA LEU A 337 28.12 -11.10 8.59
C LEU A 337 28.94 -11.04 9.88
N GLU A 338 30.05 -10.33 9.80
CA GLU A 338 30.91 -9.98 10.92
C GLU A 338 30.69 -8.50 11.28
N PHE A 339 30.69 -8.23 12.59
CA PHE A 339 30.47 -6.90 13.13
C PHE A 339 31.72 -6.48 13.89
N GLU A 340 32.27 -5.30 13.56
CA GLU A 340 33.44 -4.73 14.22
C GLU A 340 33.14 -3.30 14.67
N PRO A 341 33.65 -2.83 15.82
CA PRO A 341 33.58 -1.41 16.16
C PRO A 341 34.27 -0.54 15.10
N ALA A 342 33.70 0.62 14.79
CA ALA A 342 34.37 1.61 13.97
C ALA A 342 35.51 2.28 14.75
N THR A 343 36.65 2.45 14.11
CA THR A 343 37.86 3.03 14.70
C THR A 343 37.83 4.57 14.67
N GLU A 344 38.81 5.21 15.31
CA GLU A 344 39.01 6.66 15.17
C GLU A 344 39.39 7.03 13.74
N GLU A 345 40.21 6.21 13.08
CA GLU A 345 40.57 6.40 11.67
C GLU A 345 39.34 6.38 10.76
N ASP A 346 38.38 5.47 11.02
CA ASP A 346 37.12 5.42 10.28
C ASP A 346 36.30 6.71 10.44
N ASN A 347 36.35 7.34 11.63
CA ASN A 347 35.68 8.61 11.89
C ASN A 347 36.43 9.81 11.28
N ILE A 348 37.76 9.77 11.18
CA ILE A 348 38.55 10.77 10.46
C ILE A 348 38.15 10.80 8.97
N LYS A 349 37.85 9.64 8.36
CA LYS A 349 37.34 9.56 6.98
C LYS A 349 36.03 10.36 6.81
N LEU A 350 35.15 10.35 7.81
CA LEU A 350 33.90 11.14 7.79
C LEU A 350 34.18 12.65 7.77
N GLU A 351 35.13 13.12 8.59
CA GLU A 351 35.54 14.53 8.62
C GLU A 351 36.25 14.97 7.32
N LYS A 352 37.08 14.10 6.73
CA LYS A 352 37.70 14.37 5.42
C LYS A 352 36.66 14.56 4.32
N ALA A 353 35.63 13.70 4.28
CA ALA A 353 34.53 13.84 3.34
C ALA A 353 33.74 15.15 3.55
N LYS A 354 33.55 15.54 4.81
CA LYS A 354 32.87 16.78 5.19
C LYS A 354 33.57 18.02 4.68
N GLU A 355 34.89 18.10 4.78
CA GLU A 355 35.65 19.22 4.24
C GLU A 355 35.54 19.29 2.71
N LYS A 356 35.52 18.15 2.02
CA LYS A 356 35.28 18.09 0.56
C LYS A 356 33.87 18.58 0.21
N VAL A 357 32.84 18.13 0.94
CA VAL A 357 31.45 18.58 0.77
C VAL A 357 31.29 20.07 1.05
N ARG A 358 31.93 20.61 2.09
CA ARG A 358 31.92 22.04 2.42
C ARG A 358 32.40 22.86 1.22
N LYS A 359 33.50 22.46 0.59
CA LYS A 359 34.02 23.12 -0.63
C LYS A 359 33.04 23.05 -1.81
N LEU A 360 32.31 21.95 -1.98
CA LEU A 360 31.28 21.85 -3.01
C LEU A 360 30.14 22.85 -2.76
N ILE A 361 29.68 22.95 -1.50
CA ILE A 361 28.61 23.88 -1.10
C ILE A 361 29.06 25.33 -1.26
N GLU A 362 30.27 25.69 -0.82
CA GLU A 362 30.83 27.04 -0.95
C GLU A 362 31.00 27.50 -2.40
N LYS A 363 31.35 26.56 -3.29
CA LYS A 363 31.40 26.81 -4.74
C LYS A 363 30.01 26.86 -5.39
N GLY A 364 28.95 26.54 -4.65
CA GLY A 364 27.60 26.43 -5.19
C GLY A 364 27.48 25.34 -6.25
N ASP A 365 28.18 24.21 -6.09
CA ASP A 365 28.15 23.11 -7.07
C ASP A 365 26.69 22.65 -7.29
N PRO A 366 26.18 22.70 -8.54
CA PRO A 366 24.77 22.42 -8.84
C PRO A 366 24.39 20.96 -8.54
N ASP A 367 25.36 20.05 -8.40
CA ASP A 367 25.12 18.64 -8.08
C ASP A 367 24.79 18.41 -6.60
N VAL A 368 24.96 19.42 -5.74
CA VAL A 368 24.47 19.35 -4.35
C VAL A 368 22.98 19.72 -4.30
N PRO A 369 22.09 18.83 -3.78
CA PRO A 369 20.65 19.09 -3.70
C PRO A 369 20.26 20.07 -2.59
N SER A 370 20.55 21.35 -2.83
CA SER A 370 20.29 22.48 -1.94
C SER A 370 18.83 22.97 -1.94
N GLU A 371 17.94 22.33 -2.68
CA GLU A 371 16.54 22.70 -2.73
C GLU A 371 15.81 22.42 -1.41
N PRO A 372 14.84 23.26 -1.02
CA PRO A 372 14.13 23.12 0.24
C PRO A 372 13.15 21.93 0.21
N ILE A 373 13.03 21.28 1.36
CA ILE A 373 11.98 20.31 1.68
C ILE A 373 10.69 21.08 2.05
N SER A 374 9.52 20.55 1.69
CA SER A 374 8.24 21.21 2.00
C SER A 374 8.06 21.44 3.51
N TYR A 375 7.93 22.70 3.93
CA TYR A 375 7.90 23.10 5.35
C TYR A 375 6.60 22.70 6.09
N TYR A 376 5.49 22.50 5.36
CA TYR A 376 4.18 22.18 5.94
C TYR A 376 3.93 20.68 6.13
N SER A 377 4.80 19.82 5.60
CA SER A 377 4.60 18.36 5.58
C SER A 377 5.24 17.64 6.77
N VAL A 378 5.29 18.29 7.94
CA VAL A 378 5.90 17.76 9.19
C VAL A 378 5.35 16.38 9.60
N ARG A 379 4.12 16.03 9.19
CA ARG A 379 3.50 14.71 9.44
C ARG A 379 4.18 13.58 8.66
N TYR A 380 4.78 13.87 7.52
CA TYR A 380 5.36 12.89 6.61
C TYR A 380 6.88 13.03 6.50
N LEU A 381 7.43 14.22 6.76
CA LEU A 381 8.85 14.54 6.60
C LEU A 381 9.43 14.99 7.95
N PHE A 382 9.60 14.05 8.88
CA PHE A 382 10.04 14.35 10.25
C PHE A 382 11.43 15.01 10.38
N PRO A 383 12.43 14.71 9.52
CA PRO A 383 13.76 15.33 9.63
C PRO A 383 13.78 16.86 9.64
N ILE A 384 12.77 17.53 9.05
CA ILE A 384 12.69 19.00 9.05
C ILE A 384 12.58 19.58 10.47
N LEU A 385 12.01 18.82 11.43
CA LEU A 385 11.94 19.21 12.84
C LEU A 385 13.32 19.25 13.54
N TYR A 386 14.35 18.69 12.90
CA TYR A 386 15.72 18.63 13.40
C TYR A 386 16.69 19.52 12.59
N GLY A 387 16.18 20.39 11.71
CA GLY A 387 17.00 21.33 10.93
C GLY A 387 17.44 20.83 9.55
N MET A 388 17.01 19.63 9.15
CA MET A 388 17.23 19.10 7.79
C MET A 388 16.19 19.68 6.83
N THR A 389 16.32 20.96 6.50
CA THR A 389 15.35 21.71 5.68
C THR A 389 15.61 21.67 4.19
N GLU A 390 16.73 21.08 3.76
CA GLU A 390 17.18 20.93 2.37
C GLU A 390 17.58 19.48 2.11
N TRP A 391 17.40 19.01 0.88
CA TRP A 391 17.55 17.58 0.57
C TRP A 391 18.95 17.02 0.84
N TYR A 392 20.02 17.79 0.60
CA TYR A 392 21.39 17.35 0.87
C TYR A 392 21.66 17.08 2.36
N LYS A 393 20.90 17.70 3.27
CA LYS A 393 21.05 17.53 4.72
C LYS A 393 20.58 16.15 5.22
N LEU A 394 19.91 15.36 4.38
CA LEU A 394 19.51 13.99 4.70
C LEU A 394 20.65 12.97 4.56
N PHE A 395 21.82 13.38 4.10
CA PHE A 395 22.97 12.52 3.83
C PHE A 395 24.13 12.89 4.75
N ASN A 396 24.90 11.89 5.19
CA ASN A 396 26.19 12.16 5.78
C ASN A 396 27.19 12.60 4.69
N PRO A 397 28.32 13.23 5.04
CA PRO A 397 29.28 13.72 4.04
C PRO A 397 29.83 12.68 3.07
N ARG A 398 30.10 11.44 3.52
CA ARG A 398 30.58 10.36 2.63
C ARG A 398 29.52 9.97 1.62
N GLN A 399 28.28 9.81 2.08
CA GLN A 399 27.13 9.53 1.23
C GLN A 399 26.94 10.62 0.17
N LEU A 400 26.87 11.89 0.59
CA LEU A 400 26.64 13.02 -0.31
C LEU A 400 27.74 13.15 -1.37
N LEU A 401 29.02 13.07 -0.98
CA LEU A 401 30.15 13.14 -1.91
C LEU A 401 30.10 12.00 -2.94
N THR A 402 29.79 10.79 -2.48
CA THR A 402 29.65 9.61 -3.35
C THR A 402 28.53 9.79 -4.37
N LEU A 403 27.37 10.28 -3.93
CA LEU A 403 26.21 10.50 -4.79
C LEU A 403 26.48 11.57 -5.86
N VAL A 404 27.15 12.67 -5.51
CA VAL A 404 27.58 13.71 -6.46
C VAL A 404 28.51 13.14 -7.53
N LYS A 405 29.46 12.27 -7.16
CA LYS A 405 30.35 11.61 -8.12
C LYS A 405 29.58 10.69 -9.07
N ILE A 406 28.64 9.90 -8.56
CA ILE A 406 27.79 9.04 -9.40
C ILE A 406 26.98 9.88 -10.41
N VAL A 407 26.39 11.00 -9.98
CA VAL A 407 25.69 11.94 -10.86
C VAL A 407 26.58 12.43 -12.00
N LYS A 408 27.82 12.84 -11.69
CA LYS A 408 28.79 13.31 -12.70
C LYS A 408 29.13 12.20 -13.70
N LEU A 409 29.36 10.98 -13.21
CA LEU A 409 29.66 9.82 -14.05
C LEU A 409 28.47 9.41 -14.94
N ILE A 410 27.23 9.49 -14.46
CA ILE A 410 26.03 9.20 -15.28
C ILE A 410 25.91 10.19 -16.44
N ARG A 411 26.14 11.49 -16.19
CA ARG A 411 26.14 12.50 -17.27
C ARG A 411 27.22 12.23 -18.30
N GLU A 412 28.40 11.80 -17.85
CA GLU A 412 29.48 11.41 -18.75
C GLU A 412 29.12 10.18 -19.59
N VAL A 413 28.49 9.16 -18.99
CA VAL A 413 27.96 8.01 -19.73
C VAL A 413 26.99 8.45 -20.81
N GLY A 414 26.07 9.38 -20.52
CA GLY A 414 25.14 9.90 -21.52
C GLY A 414 25.85 10.45 -22.76
N LYS A 415 26.93 11.22 -22.58
CA LYS A 415 27.75 11.75 -23.68
C LYS A 415 28.47 10.63 -24.44
N ARG A 416 29.10 9.71 -23.72
CA ARG A 416 29.88 8.62 -24.31
C ARG A 416 29.01 7.63 -25.10
N VAL A 417 27.80 7.32 -24.62
CA VAL A 417 26.85 6.46 -25.33
C VAL A 417 26.44 7.11 -26.65
N GLU A 418 26.09 8.39 -26.62
CA GLU A 418 25.71 9.15 -27.82
C GLU A 418 26.84 9.14 -28.85
N GLU A 419 28.07 9.43 -28.43
CA GLU A 419 29.27 9.39 -29.29
C GLU A 419 29.56 7.98 -29.84
N GLU A 420 29.44 6.93 -29.03
CA GLU A 420 29.61 5.54 -29.48
C GLU A 420 28.56 5.19 -30.55
N LYS A 421 27.29 5.54 -30.34
CA LYS A 421 26.22 5.20 -31.30
C LYS A 421 26.33 5.99 -32.61
N LEU A 422 26.76 7.25 -32.54
CA LEU A 422 27.09 8.02 -33.75
C LEU A 422 28.24 7.37 -34.54
N LYS A 423 29.30 6.88 -33.87
CA LYS A 423 30.41 6.15 -34.51
C LYS A 423 29.97 4.80 -35.08
N GLU A 424 28.98 4.14 -34.47
CA GLU A 424 28.32 2.94 -35.00
C GLU A 424 27.39 3.25 -36.20
N GLY A 425 27.27 4.51 -36.62
CA GLY A 425 26.47 4.93 -37.78
C GLY A 425 24.98 5.15 -37.50
N TRP A 426 24.60 5.32 -36.22
CA TRP A 426 23.20 5.66 -35.88
C TRP A 426 22.88 7.10 -36.25
N ASP A 427 21.62 7.34 -36.62
CA ASP A 427 21.08 8.69 -36.73
C ASP A 427 21.20 9.46 -35.41
N LYS A 428 21.41 10.78 -35.49
CA LYS A 428 21.65 11.65 -34.33
C LYS A 428 20.49 11.64 -33.33
N GLU A 429 19.26 11.73 -33.79
CA GLU A 429 18.09 11.73 -32.90
C GLU A 429 17.96 10.38 -32.19
N LYS A 430 18.12 9.28 -32.95
CA LYS A 430 18.07 7.93 -32.39
C LYS A 430 19.21 7.65 -31.40
N ALA A 431 20.42 8.13 -31.68
CA ALA A 431 21.58 8.01 -30.79
C ALA A 431 21.36 8.80 -29.49
N PHE A 432 20.82 10.01 -29.58
CA PHE A 432 20.49 10.86 -28.44
C PHE A 432 19.40 10.22 -27.56
N GLU A 433 18.32 9.71 -28.15
CA GLU A 433 17.25 9.02 -27.41
C GLU A 433 17.75 7.72 -26.75
N TYR A 434 18.67 6.99 -27.40
CA TYR A 434 19.26 5.80 -26.81
C TYR A 434 20.15 6.15 -25.62
N ALA A 435 20.97 7.20 -25.74
CA ALA A 435 21.76 7.73 -24.65
C ALA A 435 20.89 8.21 -23.48
N GLU A 436 19.77 8.87 -23.78
CA GLU A 436 18.75 9.25 -22.79
C GLU A 436 18.23 8.01 -22.04
N ALA A 437 17.91 6.93 -22.75
CA ALA A 437 17.44 5.69 -22.14
C ALA A 437 18.47 5.06 -21.20
N ILE A 438 19.74 4.94 -21.64
CA ILE A 438 20.83 4.38 -20.82
C ILE A 438 21.07 5.24 -19.57
N ALA A 439 21.17 6.57 -19.73
CA ALA A 439 21.34 7.50 -18.62
C ALA A 439 20.14 7.44 -17.66
N THR A 440 18.92 7.25 -18.18
CA THR A 440 17.71 7.09 -17.36
C THR A 440 17.79 5.85 -16.48
N TYR A 441 18.12 4.67 -17.01
CA TYR A 441 18.24 3.45 -16.19
C TYR A 441 19.33 3.57 -15.12
N LEU A 442 20.47 4.16 -15.45
CA LEU A 442 21.54 4.39 -14.47
C LEU A 442 21.11 5.42 -13.41
N SER A 443 20.30 6.40 -13.77
CA SER A 443 19.68 7.35 -12.84
C SER A 443 18.64 6.69 -11.94
N VAL A 444 17.88 5.72 -12.45
CA VAL A 444 16.96 4.89 -11.64
C VAL A 444 17.75 4.02 -10.65
N ALA A 445 18.88 3.44 -11.07
CA ALA A 445 19.80 2.73 -10.18
C ALA A 445 20.37 3.66 -9.08
N LEU A 446 20.72 4.90 -9.43
CA LEU A 446 21.17 5.92 -8.49
C LEU A 446 20.10 6.20 -7.44
N ILE A 447 18.84 6.45 -7.82
CA ILE A 447 17.80 6.74 -6.82
C ILE A 447 17.39 5.51 -5.99
N ASN A 448 17.54 4.28 -6.52
CA ASN A 448 17.42 3.06 -5.71
C ASN A 448 18.53 3.02 -4.66
N TYR A 449 19.77 3.37 -5.04
CA TYR A 449 20.90 3.48 -4.11
C TYR A 449 20.67 4.58 -3.06
N VAL A 450 20.22 5.78 -3.46
CA VAL A 450 19.84 6.89 -2.57
C VAL A 450 18.82 6.44 -1.52
N ASP A 451 17.80 5.68 -1.91
CA ASP A 451 16.79 5.14 -0.99
C ASP A 451 17.40 4.19 0.06
N PHE A 452 18.45 3.46 -0.28
CA PHE A 452 19.22 2.61 0.64
C PHE A 452 20.41 3.31 1.29
N ASN A 453 20.70 4.57 0.95
CA ASN A 453 21.91 5.26 1.39
C ASN A 453 21.66 6.72 1.77
N SER A 454 20.83 6.92 2.79
CA SER A 454 20.64 8.20 3.48
C SER A 454 20.76 8.00 4.99
N MET A 455 20.84 9.09 5.77
CA MET A 455 20.81 9.01 7.23
C MET A 455 19.46 8.53 7.80
N GLN A 456 18.45 8.35 6.95
CA GLN A 456 17.11 7.91 7.33
C GLN A 456 16.91 6.41 7.08
N THR A 457 17.94 5.73 6.59
CA THR A 457 18.00 4.28 6.49
C THR A 457 18.35 3.67 7.84
N TYR A 458 18.02 2.39 8.04
CA TYR A 458 18.36 1.69 9.28
C TYR A 458 18.74 0.23 9.01
N TRP A 459 19.48 -0.33 9.97
CA TRP A 459 19.90 -1.73 9.96
C TRP A 459 18.78 -2.62 10.49
N GLU A 460 18.29 -3.55 9.68
CA GLU A 460 17.28 -4.53 10.11
C GLU A 460 17.97 -5.79 10.63
N VAL A 461 17.72 -6.11 11.90
CA VAL A 461 18.43 -7.12 12.68
C VAL A 461 17.91 -8.54 12.48
N VAL A 462 16.70 -8.74 11.95
CA VAL A 462 16.16 -10.09 11.66
C VAL A 462 16.59 -10.55 10.28
N TRP A 463 16.56 -9.67 9.29
CA TRP A 463 16.98 -9.98 7.92
C TRP A 463 18.47 -9.70 7.66
N LEU A 464 19.13 -8.96 8.56
CA LEU A 464 20.52 -8.52 8.44
C LEU A 464 20.77 -7.74 7.15
N THR A 465 19.91 -6.75 6.90
CA THR A 465 19.94 -5.93 5.68
C THR A 465 19.60 -4.48 6.01
N ASN A 466 20.14 -3.55 5.22
CA ASN A 466 19.68 -2.16 5.23
C ASN A 466 18.24 -2.05 4.73
N LYS A 467 17.48 -1.11 5.30
CA LYS A 467 16.14 -0.77 4.84
C LYS A 467 16.07 0.61 4.22
N ARG A 468 15.10 0.74 3.32
CA ARG A 468 14.82 1.90 2.49
C ARG A 468 14.36 3.10 3.33
N THR A 469 14.69 4.29 2.85
CA THR A 469 14.31 5.60 3.41
C THR A 469 12.81 5.83 3.27
N ILE A 470 12.22 5.51 2.11
CA ILE A 470 10.81 5.81 1.80
C ILE A 470 9.89 4.56 1.81
N ALA A 471 10.28 3.48 2.48
CA ALA A 471 9.47 2.26 2.57
C ALA A 471 8.16 2.42 3.37
N VAL A 472 8.03 3.49 4.13
CA VAL A 472 6.78 3.88 4.82
C VAL A 472 6.19 5.12 4.13
N ARG A 473 4.93 5.47 4.41
CA ARG A 473 4.29 6.69 3.87
C ARG A 473 4.88 7.96 4.52
N GLY A 474 6.18 8.20 4.34
CA GLY A 474 6.94 9.28 4.96
C GLY A 474 8.45 8.98 5.10
N ILE A 475 9.22 9.98 5.52
CA ILE A 475 10.62 9.90 5.93
C ILE A 475 10.68 10.16 7.43
N SER A 476 11.12 9.16 8.19
CA SER A 476 11.23 9.24 9.65
C SER A 476 12.65 9.56 10.09
N MET A 477 12.80 10.22 11.24
CA MET A 477 14.12 10.42 11.85
C MET A 477 14.68 9.08 12.35
N MET A 478 15.92 8.75 11.96
CA MET A 478 16.63 7.58 12.45
C MET A 478 17.81 7.99 13.34
N TRP A 479 18.05 7.20 14.39
CA TRP A 479 19.13 7.43 15.35
C TRP A 479 20.36 6.59 15.05
N ASN A 480 20.14 5.37 14.53
CA ASN A 480 21.19 4.55 13.95
C ASN A 480 20.95 4.48 12.45
N TRP A 481 21.86 5.07 11.69
CA TRP A 481 21.77 5.16 10.24
C TRP A 481 22.80 4.28 9.55
N CYS A 482 22.51 3.89 8.31
CA CYS A 482 23.41 3.06 7.51
C CYS A 482 24.07 3.87 6.40
N ASP A 483 25.33 3.56 6.15
CA ASP A 483 26.15 4.08 5.06
C ASP A 483 26.70 2.90 4.27
N VAL A 484 26.12 2.67 3.10
CA VAL A 484 26.32 1.46 2.30
C VAL A 484 27.47 1.69 1.34
N VAL A 485 28.42 0.75 1.28
CA VAL A 485 29.54 0.88 0.34
C VAL A 485 29.02 0.74 -1.10
N PRO A 486 29.21 1.74 -1.98
CA PRO A 486 28.59 1.78 -3.31
C PRO A 486 29.03 0.60 -4.21
N THR A 487 30.28 0.18 -4.08
CA THR A 487 30.96 -0.80 -4.93
C THR A 487 30.81 -2.24 -4.43
N SER A 488 30.17 -2.45 -3.26
CA SER A 488 29.99 -3.80 -2.70
C SER A 488 29.03 -4.63 -3.56
N ALA A 489 29.49 -5.79 -4.03
CA ALA A 489 28.66 -6.72 -4.80
C ALA A 489 27.71 -7.56 -3.93
N LEU A 490 27.86 -7.52 -2.61
CA LEU A 490 27.13 -8.36 -1.65
C LEU A 490 26.18 -7.55 -0.77
N ALA A 491 26.48 -6.27 -0.51
CA ALA A 491 25.63 -5.40 0.32
C ALA A 491 24.27 -5.13 -0.35
N VAL A 492 23.18 -5.51 0.32
CA VAL A 492 21.83 -5.14 -0.12
C VAL A 492 21.71 -3.61 -0.09
N GLY A 493 21.36 -3.06 -1.25
CA GLY A 493 21.18 -1.62 -1.43
C GLY A 493 22.40 -0.88 -1.91
N SER A 494 23.53 -1.53 -2.23
CA SER A 494 24.66 -0.89 -2.91
C SER A 494 24.31 -0.47 -4.34
N PHE A 495 25.09 0.43 -4.93
CA PHE A 495 24.90 0.87 -6.30
C PHE A 495 25.05 -0.29 -7.30
N VAL A 496 26.02 -1.20 -7.08
CA VAL A 496 26.15 -2.45 -7.85
C VAL A 496 24.88 -3.29 -7.80
N LYS A 497 24.28 -3.47 -6.61
CA LYS A 497 23.02 -4.21 -6.47
C LYS A 497 21.84 -3.48 -7.12
N SER A 498 21.84 -2.15 -7.12
CA SER A 498 20.84 -1.35 -7.82
C SER A 498 20.90 -1.59 -9.33
N ILE A 499 22.09 -1.58 -9.94
CA ILE A 499 22.27 -1.94 -11.37
C ILE A 499 21.74 -3.35 -11.64
N GLN A 500 22.05 -4.35 -10.79
CA GLN A 500 21.53 -5.72 -10.96
C GLN A 500 20.00 -5.81 -10.87
N LYS A 501 19.34 -4.91 -10.13
CA LYS A 501 17.86 -4.83 -10.12
C LYS A 501 17.35 -4.21 -11.41
N GLU A 502 18.00 -3.16 -11.91
CA GLU A 502 17.67 -2.58 -13.22
C GLU A 502 17.76 -3.63 -14.33
N LEU A 503 18.84 -4.39 -14.41
CA LEU A 503 19.02 -5.44 -15.43
C LEU A 503 17.90 -6.50 -15.38
N ARG A 504 17.51 -6.94 -14.18
CA ARG A 504 16.37 -7.88 -14.01
C ARG A 504 15.03 -7.26 -14.39
N GLY A 505 14.84 -5.97 -14.11
CA GLY A 505 13.67 -5.21 -14.51
C GLY A 505 13.57 -5.06 -16.02
N ILE A 506 14.67 -4.63 -16.67
CA ILE A 506 14.79 -4.49 -18.13
C ILE A 506 14.59 -5.84 -18.81
N ASP A 507 15.21 -6.92 -18.34
CA ASP A 507 15.03 -8.26 -18.90
C ASP A 507 13.56 -8.70 -18.84
N TYR A 508 12.90 -8.49 -17.70
CA TYR A 508 11.48 -8.76 -17.56
C TYR A 508 10.62 -7.92 -18.52
N LEU A 509 10.84 -6.60 -18.58
CA LEU A 509 10.04 -5.68 -19.39
C LEU A 509 10.26 -5.89 -20.88
N THR A 510 11.52 -6.02 -21.31
CA THR A 510 11.85 -6.33 -22.70
C THR A 510 11.35 -7.70 -23.09
N SER A 511 11.35 -8.71 -22.21
CA SER A 511 10.72 -10.00 -22.52
C SER A 511 9.19 -9.91 -22.59
N ALA A 512 8.57 -9.13 -21.71
CA ALA A 512 7.12 -8.91 -21.72
C ALA A 512 6.66 -8.15 -22.98
N LEU A 513 7.51 -7.24 -23.51
CA LEU A 513 7.20 -6.36 -24.63
C LEU A 513 7.90 -6.74 -25.95
N ALA A 514 8.80 -7.73 -25.94
CA ALA A 514 9.58 -8.12 -27.10
C ALA A 514 8.67 -8.66 -28.19
N PRO A 515 8.80 -8.23 -29.45
CA PRO A 515 8.16 -8.91 -30.57
C PRO A 515 8.90 -10.24 -30.82
N SER A 516 8.59 -11.30 -30.07
CA SER A 516 9.44 -12.49 -30.04
C SER A 516 9.02 -13.56 -31.04
N SER A 517 10.02 -14.30 -31.50
CA SER A 517 9.95 -15.67 -32.01
C SER A 517 9.40 -16.69 -30.98
N GLN A 518 8.85 -16.25 -29.84
CA GLN A 518 8.04 -17.08 -28.97
C GLN A 518 6.59 -16.98 -29.49
N LYS A 519 5.94 -18.13 -29.70
CA LYS A 519 4.54 -18.27 -30.18
C LYS A 519 3.46 -17.63 -29.26
N THR A 520 3.84 -16.67 -28.40
CA THR A 520 3.04 -16.15 -27.28
C THR A 520 3.00 -14.63 -27.16
N LEU A 521 3.69 -13.86 -28.00
CA LEU A 521 3.14 -12.55 -28.41
C LEU A 521 2.28 -12.80 -29.64
N THR A 522 1.09 -12.25 -29.66
CA THR A 522 0.31 -12.27 -30.89
C THR A 522 1.00 -11.41 -31.93
N ASP A 523 1.02 -11.84 -33.19
CA ASP A 523 1.74 -11.15 -34.27
C ASP A 523 1.42 -9.64 -34.40
N PHE A 524 0.27 -9.19 -33.88
CA PHE A 524 -0.18 -7.80 -33.93
C PHE A 524 0.34 -6.90 -32.79
N THR A 525 0.95 -7.41 -31.73
CA THR A 525 1.62 -6.52 -30.74
C THR A 525 2.86 -5.85 -31.32
N LYS A 526 3.28 -6.21 -32.54
CA LYS A 526 4.36 -5.54 -33.27
C LYS A 526 4.00 -4.11 -33.69
N THR A 527 2.71 -3.79 -33.80
CA THR A 527 2.23 -2.51 -34.36
C THR A 527 1.60 -1.58 -33.32
N ASN A 528 1.36 -2.03 -32.08
CA ASN A 528 0.75 -1.17 -31.07
C ASN A 528 1.72 -0.10 -30.58
N THR A 529 1.20 1.08 -30.27
CA THR A 529 1.99 2.27 -29.91
C THR A 529 1.90 2.57 -28.41
N ILE A 530 2.90 3.28 -27.89
CA ILE A 530 2.93 3.80 -26.52
C ILE A 530 3.21 5.30 -26.58
N LYS A 531 2.43 6.11 -25.87
CA LYS A 531 2.69 7.52 -25.58
C LYS A 531 2.79 7.69 -24.08
N VAL A 532 3.94 8.14 -23.59
CA VAL A 532 4.12 8.56 -22.19
C VAL A 532 4.16 10.08 -22.17
N LEU A 533 3.28 10.71 -21.39
CA LEU A 533 3.13 12.15 -21.35
C LEU A 533 3.20 12.67 -19.92
N GLN A 534 3.94 13.77 -19.72
CA GLN A 534 3.80 14.55 -18.50
C GLN A 534 2.60 15.49 -18.66
N GLY A 535 1.56 15.32 -17.84
CA GLY A 535 0.31 16.03 -18.01
C GLY A 535 -0.61 15.97 -16.81
N ASP A 536 -1.62 16.83 -16.81
CA ASP A 536 -2.57 16.98 -15.71
C ASP A 536 -3.91 16.37 -16.08
N ALA A 537 -4.30 15.34 -15.34
CA ALA A 537 -5.55 14.62 -15.55
C ALA A 537 -6.79 15.55 -15.51
N THR A 538 -6.72 16.68 -14.79
CA THR A 538 -7.81 17.65 -14.68
C THR A 538 -8.01 18.48 -15.94
N SER A 539 -7.01 18.53 -16.83
CA SER A 539 -7.00 19.39 -18.03
C SER A 539 -6.24 18.75 -19.21
N LEU A 540 -6.49 17.46 -19.46
CA LEU A 540 -5.90 16.72 -20.60
C LEU A 540 -6.23 17.38 -21.95
N ASN A 541 -5.24 17.39 -22.84
CA ASN A 541 -5.41 17.81 -24.24
C ASN A 541 -4.71 16.81 -25.17
N LEU A 542 -5.40 15.71 -25.48
CA LEU A 542 -4.81 14.58 -26.23
C LEU A 542 -5.21 14.55 -27.71
N GLY A 543 -6.18 15.36 -28.13
CA GLY A 543 -6.65 15.42 -29.53
C GLY A 543 -7.32 14.14 -30.05
N GLU A 544 -7.52 13.12 -29.20
CA GLU A 544 -8.08 11.82 -29.58
C GLU A 544 -9.04 11.26 -28.53
N LYS A 545 -9.84 10.26 -28.93
CA LYS A 545 -10.78 9.54 -28.06
C LYS A 545 -10.32 8.10 -27.84
N PHE A 546 -10.64 7.54 -26.68
CA PHE A 546 -10.19 6.22 -26.22
C PHE A 546 -11.36 5.24 -26.09
N ASP A 547 -11.15 3.99 -26.50
CA ASP A 547 -12.11 2.89 -26.32
C ASP A 547 -12.25 2.52 -24.84
N LEU A 548 -11.15 2.64 -24.10
CA LEU A 548 -11.08 2.26 -22.71
C LEU A 548 -10.24 3.28 -21.93
N ILE A 549 -10.73 3.70 -20.78
CA ILE A 549 -9.94 4.44 -19.79
C ILE A 549 -9.90 3.56 -18.54
N VAL A 550 -8.72 3.11 -18.12
CA VAL A 550 -8.55 2.38 -16.86
C VAL A 550 -7.55 3.14 -16.01
N THR A 551 -7.90 3.46 -14.77
CA THR A 551 -7.03 4.30 -13.94
C THR A 551 -7.27 4.15 -12.44
N ASP A 552 -6.26 4.53 -11.67
CA ASP A 552 -6.22 4.52 -10.20
C ASP A 552 -5.99 5.94 -9.69
N PRO A 553 -7.04 6.78 -9.61
CA PRO A 553 -6.88 8.16 -9.22
C PRO A 553 -6.46 8.24 -7.73
N PRO A 554 -5.63 9.22 -7.33
CA PRO A 554 -5.19 9.34 -5.94
C PRO A 554 -6.36 9.66 -4.99
N TYR A 555 -6.32 9.07 -3.79
CA TYR A 555 -7.37 9.20 -2.78
C TYR A 555 -6.94 10.08 -1.61
N ALA A 556 -7.65 11.20 -1.44
CA ALA A 556 -7.56 12.05 -0.25
C ALA A 556 -6.11 12.41 0.15
N ASP A 557 -5.73 12.22 1.41
CA ASP A 557 -4.43 12.59 1.99
C ASP A 557 -3.54 11.36 2.28
N ASP A 558 -3.71 10.26 1.53
CA ASP A 558 -3.07 8.97 1.85
C ASP A 558 -1.54 8.99 1.66
N VAL A 559 -1.07 9.47 0.51
CA VAL A 559 0.35 9.65 0.20
C VAL A 559 0.56 11.04 -0.40
N PRO A 560 1.42 11.90 0.19
CA PRO A 560 1.81 13.17 -0.42
C PRO A 560 2.88 12.91 -1.49
N TYR A 561 2.46 12.43 -2.67
CA TYR A 561 3.39 12.01 -3.73
C TYR A 561 4.30 13.15 -4.18
N THR A 562 3.75 14.34 -4.35
CA THR A 562 4.51 15.52 -4.79
C THR A 562 5.67 15.81 -3.84
N GLU A 563 5.42 15.87 -2.54
CA GLU A 563 6.44 16.21 -1.53
C GLU A 563 7.43 15.06 -1.27
N LEU A 564 6.97 13.81 -1.30
CA LEU A 564 7.84 12.65 -1.02
C LEU A 564 8.71 12.27 -2.22
N SER A 565 8.16 12.32 -3.43
CA SER A 565 8.93 11.95 -4.64
C SER A 565 10.01 12.97 -4.98
N ASP A 566 10.00 14.16 -4.36
CA ASP A 566 11.11 15.11 -4.47
C ASP A 566 12.44 14.55 -3.95
N PHE A 567 12.39 13.57 -3.04
CA PHE A 567 13.56 12.80 -2.62
C PHE A 567 14.28 12.12 -3.79
N TYR A 568 13.56 11.74 -4.85
CA TYR A 568 14.12 11.19 -6.09
C TYR A 568 14.36 12.26 -7.16
N TYR A 569 13.39 13.17 -7.31
CA TYR A 569 13.42 14.23 -8.32
C TYR A 569 14.72 15.01 -8.34
N VAL A 570 15.22 15.43 -7.17
CA VAL A 570 16.42 16.26 -7.08
C VAL A 570 17.66 15.56 -7.63
N TRP A 571 17.73 14.23 -7.54
CA TRP A 571 18.82 13.44 -8.08
C TRP A 571 18.63 13.14 -9.57
N LEU A 572 17.41 12.78 -9.99
CA LEU A 572 17.07 12.58 -11.40
C LEU A 572 17.39 13.83 -12.23
N LYS A 573 16.97 15.00 -11.75
CA LYS A 573 17.21 16.29 -12.40
C LYS A 573 18.69 16.53 -12.66
N ARG A 574 19.55 16.23 -11.67
CA ARG A 574 20.99 16.42 -11.76
C ARG A 574 21.66 15.40 -12.68
N ALA A 575 21.27 14.13 -12.59
CA ALA A 575 21.86 13.07 -13.40
C ALA A 575 21.49 13.16 -14.89
N LEU A 576 20.35 13.79 -15.22
CA LEU A 576 19.80 13.86 -16.58
C LEU A 576 19.89 15.25 -17.23
N SER A 577 20.40 16.25 -16.52
CA SER A 577 20.71 17.59 -17.07
C SER A 577 22.19 17.73 -17.43
N ASP A 578 22.56 18.78 -18.15
CA ASP A 578 23.95 19.21 -18.26
C ASP A 578 24.26 20.33 -17.25
N VAL A 579 25.53 20.75 -17.17
CA VAL A 579 25.96 21.89 -16.33
C VAL A 579 26.72 22.89 -17.19
N GLU A 580 26.26 24.14 -17.17
CA GLU A 580 26.91 25.30 -17.79
C GLU A 580 26.89 26.46 -16.78
N ASP A 581 27.99 27.21 -16.68
CA ASP A 581 28.12 28.34 -15.75
C ASP A 581 27.64 28.04 -14.32
N ASN A 582 27.99 26.84 -13.83
CA ASN A 582 27.63 26.34 -12.50
C ASN A 582 26.11 26.22 -12.25
N LYS A 583 25.31 26.01 -13.31
CA LYS A 583 23.86 25.83 -13.27
C LYS A 583 23.44 24.61 -14.09
N LEU A 584 22.34 23.98 -13.68
CA LEU A 584 21.73 22.90 -14.46
C LEU A 584 21.10 23.48 -15.73
N VAL A 585 21.40 22.86 -16.88
CA VAL A 585 20.82 23.19 -18.18
C VAL A 585 20.17 21.96 -18.82
N PRO A 586 19.13 22.13 -19.66
CA PRO A 586 18.41 20.99 -20.21
C PRO A 586 19.28 20.08 -21.08
N ARG A 587 19.16 18.77 -20.88
CA ARG A 587 19.68 17.74 -21.80
C ARG A 587 18.60 16.70 -22.08
N PHE A 588 18.45 15.74 -21.16
CA PHE A 588 17.46 14.66 -21.25
C PHE A 588 16.19 15.00 -20.47
N HIS A 589 15.03 14.50 -20.92
CA HIS A 589 13.72 14.76 -20.29
C HIS A 589 13.48 16.23 -19.94
N LYS A 590 13.87 17.16 -20.82
CA LYS A 590 13.90 18.60 -20.53
C LYS A 590 12.58 19.15 -20.00
N GLU A 591 11.45 18.63 -20.49
CA GLU A 591 10.09 18.98 -20.08
C GLU A 591 9.79 18.62 -18.61
N ALA A 592 10.44 17.58 -18.09
CA ALA A 592 10.30 17.12 -16.71
C ALA A 592 10.96 18.08 -15.71
N PHE A 593 12.05 18.74 -16.13
CA PHE A 593 12.93 19.50 -15.25
C PHE A 593 12.93 21.01 -15.49
N PHE A 594 12.49 21.44 -16.68
CA PHE A 594 12.54 22.84 -17.10
C PHE A 594 11.25 23.24 -17.79
N LYS A 595 10.76 24.44 -17.46
CA LYS A 595 9.66 25.08 -18.18
C LYS A 595 10.17 26.11 -19.17
N MET A 596 9.56 26.15 -20.34
CA MET A 596 9.85 27.16 -21.35
C MET A 596 9.03 28.43 -21.04
N ILE A 597 9.71 29.55 -20.79
CA ILE A 597 9.08 30.87 -20.60
C ILE A 597 9.64 31.81 -21.67
N GLY A 598 8.78 32.18 -22.63
CA GLY A 598 9.22 32.86 -23.85
C GLY A 598 10.17 31.97 -24.65
N LYS A 599 11.43 32.40 -24.79
CA LYS A 599 12.50 31.65 -25.49
C LYS A 599 13.56 31.04 -24.55
N LYS A 600 13.34 31.06 -23.23
CA LYS A 600 14.32 30.56 -22.23
C LYS A 600 13.75 29.43 -21.40
N TYR A 601 14.60 28.45 -21.08
CA TYR A 601 14.30 27.41 -20.11
C TYR A 601 14.51 27.93 -18.69
N LYS A 602 13.54 27.68 -17.81
CA LYS A 602 13.62 27.95 -16.38
C LYS A 602 13.49 26.65 -15.61
N GLU A 603 14.46 26.39 -14.75
CA GLU A 603 14.50 25.20 -13.91
C GLU A 603 13.28 25.11 -12.99
N ILE A 604 12.70 23.91 -12.89
CA ILE A 604 11.73 23.53 -11.88
C ILE A 604 12.54 23.04 -10.65
N LYS A 605 12.61 23.87 -9.62
CA LYS A 605 13.43 23.59 -8.42
C LYS A 605 13.01 22.30 -7.73
N THR A 606 11.72 22.18 -7.38
CA THR A 606 11.12 21.01 -6.74
C THR A 606 9.72 20.79 -7.27
N GLN A 607 9.23 19.56 -7.21
CA GLN A 607 7.87 19.24 -7.62
C GLN A 607 6.84 19.86 -6.67
N TRP A 608 7.12 19.92 -5.35
CA TRP A 608 6.16 20.49 -4.40
C TRP A 608 5.90 21.97 -4.63
N GLN A 609 6.89 22.72 -5.09
CA GLN A 609 6.72 24.14 -5.39
C GLN A 609 5.88 24.38 -6.66
N GLU A 610 5.92 23.46 -7.63
CA GLU A 610 5.26 23.64 -8.93
C GLU A 610 3.92 22.91 -9.04
N PHE A 611 3.81 21.70 -8.49
CA PHE A 611 2.70 20.77 -8.76
C PHE A 611 1.80 20.47 -7.55
N ALA A 612 2.19 20.82 -6.31
CA ALA A 612 1.46 20.40 -5.11
C ALA A 612 -0.03 20.80 -5.12
N LYS A 613 -0.36 22.01 -5.61
CA LYS A 613 -1.76 22.46 -5.70
C LYS A 613 -2.54 21.84 -6.86
N ARG A 614 -1.87 21.15 -7.80
CA ARG A 614 -2.49 20.50 -8.97
C ARG A 614 -2.68 18.99 -8.74
N GLU A 615 -1.92 18.40 -7.83
CA GLU A 615 -2.13 17.02 -7.43
C GLU A 615 -3.50 16.88 -6.74
N VAL A 616 -4.27 15.88 -7.17
CA VAL A 616 -5.61 15.60 -6.64
C VAL A 616 -5.50 14.98 -5.24
N SER A 617 -5.43 15.82 -4.21
CA SER A 617 -5.26 15.40 -2.80
C SER A 617 -6.00 16.30 -1.80
N LYS A 618 -6.39 15.72 -0.66
CA LYS A 618 -6.94 16.42 0.53
C LYS A 618 -5.84 16.95 1.49
N ASN A 619 -4.56 17.00 1.08
CA ASN A 619 -3.47 17.46 1.95
C ASN A 619 -3.63 18.93 2.39
N SER A 620 -4.12 19.14 3.61
CA SER A 620 -4.38 20.47 4.16
C SER A 620 -3.13 21.28 4.51
N GLY A 621 -1.94 20.64 4.54
CA GLY A 621 -0.66 21.34 4.70
C GLY A 621 -0.41 22.35 3.58
N ARG A 622 -0.87 22.06 2.35
CA ARG A 622 -0.72 22.95 1.17
C ARG A 622 -1.46 24.28 1.29
N PHE A 623 -2.39 24.37 2.24
CA PHE A 623 -3.22 25.54 2.52
C PHE A 623 -2.97 26.09 3.93
N MET A 624 -1.76 25.90 4.48
CA MET A 624 -1.44 26.30 5.87
C MET A 624 -1.69 27.78 6.18
N ASN A 625 -1.65 28.65 5.16
CA ASN A 625 -1.89 30.09 5.30
C ASN A 625 -3.38 30.48 5.18
N GLU A 626 -4.27 29.53 4.93
CA GLU A 626 -5.71 29.77 4.77
C GLU A 626 -6.47 29.54 6.07
N ASN A 627 -7.50 30.37 6.32
CA ASN A 627 -8.45 30.12 7.39
C ASN A 627 -9.25 28.84 7.10
N ASN A 628 -9.38 27.97 8.11
CA ASN A 628 -10.05 26.68 7.98
C ASN A 628 -9.46 25.78 6.86
N LYS A 629 -8.13 25.68 6.81
CA LYS A 629 -7.34 24.91 5.83
C LYS A 629 -7.87 23.51 5.49
N ASN A 630 -8.48 22.81 6.44
CA ASN A 630 -9.03 21.47 6.21
C ASN A 630 -10.23 21.52 5.25
N LYS A 631 -11.15 22.47 5.46
CA LYS A 631 -12.32 22.66 4.59
C LYS A 631 -11.92 23.14 3.20
N VAL A 632 -10.89 24.00 3.12
CA VAL A 632 -10.34 24.46 1.84
C VAL A 632 -9.75 23.30 1.06
N ALA A 633 -8.92 22.47 1.70
CA ALA A 633 -8.29 21.30 1.07
C ALA A 633 -9.33 20.27 0.61
N GLU A 634 -10.37 20.03 1.39
CA GLU A 634 -11.47 19.13 1.01
C GLU A 634 -12.20 19.61 -0.24
N LYS A 635 -12.62 20.89 -0.28
CA LYS A 635 -13.28 21.47 -1.45
C LYS A 635 -12.37 21.49 -2.68
N HIS A 636 -11.07 21.77 -2.48
CA HIS A 636 -10.08 21.76 -3.55
C HIS A 636 -9.92 20.36 -4.16
N PHE A 637 -9.82 19.33 -3.31
CA PHE A 637 -9.80 17.93 -3.74
C PHE A 637 -11.06 17.57 -4.53
N GLU A 638 -12.25 17.86 -4.01
CA GLU A 638 -13.52 17.55 -4.69
C GLU A 638 -13.60 18.18 -6.08
N ASN A 639 -13.12 19.42 -6.22
CA ASN A 639 -13.07 20.13 -7.49
C ASN A 639 -12.12 19.47 -8.48
N LEU A 640 -10.85 19.22 -8.10
CA LEU A 640 -9.86 18.61 -8.98
C LEU A 640 -10.26 17.18 -9.36
N PHE A 641 -10.76 16.40 -8.40
CA PHE A 641 -11.23 15.04 -8.64
C PHE A 641 -12.41 15.03 -9.63
N SER A 642 -13.37 15.94 -9.47
CA SER A 642 -14.47 16.11 -10.43
C SER A 642 -14.01 16.54 -11.81
N GLN A 643 -13.04 17.46 -11.89
CA GLN A 643 -12.45 17.91 -13.17
C GLN A 643 -11.75 16.76 -13.88
N ALA A 644 -11.02 15.89 -13.16
CA ALA A 644 -10.41 14.70 -13.75
C ALA A 644 -11.47 13.77 -14.37
N PHE A 645 -12.58 13.51 -13.67
CA PHE A 645 -13.69 12.72 -14.24
C PHE A 645 -14.32 13.34 -15.48
N ILE A 646 -14.52 14.67 -15.49
CA ILE A 646 -15.04 15.38 -16.66
C ILE A 646 -14.04 15.27 -17.83
N SER A 647 -12.75 15.46 -17.57
CA SER A 647 -11.69 15.34 -18.56
C SER A 647 -11.63 13.93 -19.16
N MET A 648 -11.66 12.88 -18.33
CA MET A 648 -11.72 11.49 -18.78
C MET A 648 -12.98 11.21 -19.62
N LYS A 649 -14.16 11.64 -19.16
CA LYS A 649 -15.42 11.50 -19.92
C LYS A 649 -15.35 12.19 -21.28
N ASN A 650 -14.67 13.34 -21.36
CA ASN A 650 -14.45 14.06 -22.61
C ASN A 650 -13.48 13.34 -23.54
N HIS A 651 -12.60 12.47 -23.06
CA HIS A 651 -11.68 11.68 -23.89
C HIS A 651 -12.21 10.25 -24.16
N LEU A 652 -13.29 9.83 -23.53
CA LEU A 652 -13.89 8.51 -23.78
C LEU A 652 -14.71 8.50 -25.07
N LYS A 653 -14.68 7.42 -25.85
CA LYS A 653 -15.66 7.16 -26.93
C LYS A 653 -17.07 6.95 -26.35
N ASP A 654 -18.11 7.05 -27.17
CA ASP A 654 -19.49 6.97 -26.67
C ASP A 654 -19.89 5.56 -26.25
N ASP A 655 -19.33 4.54 -26.90
CA ASP A 655 -19.45 3.11 -26.55
C ASP A 655 -18.31 2.61 -25.62
N GLY A 656 -17.41 3.50 -25.20
CA GLY A 656 -16.26 3.18 -24.38
C GLY A 656 -16.58 3.00 -22.89
N LEU A 657 -15.66 2.38 -22.15
CA LEU A 657 -15.74 2.24 -20.69
C LEU A 657 -14.71 3.10 -19.97
N LEU A 658 -15.14 3.77 -18.89
CA LEU A 658 -14.24 4.31 -17.88
C LEU A 658 -14.24 3.36 -16.68
N ILE A 659 -13.06 2.90 -16.27
CA ILE A 659 -12.89 1.99 -15.14
C ILE A 659 -11.95 2.66 -14.14
N THR A 660 -12.44 2.89 -12.94
CA THR A 660 -11.66 3.49 -11.86
C THR A 660 -11.45 2.47 -10.76
N TYR A 661 -10.20 2.26 -10.35
CA TYR A 661 -9.93 1.69 -9.04
C TYR A 661 -10.39 2.71 -7.98
N TYR A 662 -10.91 2.23 -6.86
CA TYR A 662 -11.35 3.06 -5.73
C TYR A 662 -11.22 2.31 -4.41
N ALA A 663 -10.23 2.65 -3.59
CA ALA A 663 -9.97 1.93 -2.34
C ALA A 663 -10.55 2.68 -1.13
N HIS A 664 -11.80 2.40 -0.74
CA HIS A 664 -12.29 2.77 0.59
C HIS A 664 -13.54 2.01 1.04
N THR A 665 -13.56 1.62 2.32
CA THR A 665 -14.76 1.15 3.02
C THR A 665 -15.60 2.29 3.62
N ASN A 666 -15.18 3.56 3.45
CA ASN A 666 -15.85 4.71 4.06
C ASN A 666 -16.96 5.22 3.11
N PRO A 667 -18.20 5.37 3.60
CA PRO A 667 -19.30 6.02 2.89
C PRO A 667 -18.95 7.37 2.26
N GLU A 668 -18.18 8.21 2.94
CA GLU A 668 -17.84 9.56 2.44
C GLU A 668 -17.02 9.49 1.16
N SER A 669 -16.14 8.50 1.06
CA SER A 669 -15.33 8.23 -0.12
C SER A 669 -16.22 7.83 -1.31
N TRP A 670 -17.20 6.94 -1.09
CA TRP A 670 -18.22 6.62 -2.09
C TRP A 670 -19.04 7.84 -2.52
N ALA A 671 -19.36 8.75 -1.58
CA ALA A 671 -20.06 9.98 -1.89
C ALA A 671 -19.23 10.88 -2.82
N THR A 672 -17.93 11.04 -2.55
CA THR A 672 -17.04 11.80 -3.44
C THR A 672 -16.92 11.17 -4.83
N LEU A 673 -16.82 9.84 -4.91
CA LEU A 673 -16.78 9.11 -6.18
C LEU A 673 -18.04 9.35 -7.02
N LEU A 674 -19.22 9.22 -6.41
CA LEU A 674 -20.50 9.46 -7.07
C LEU A 674 -20.72 10.95 -7.40
N GLU A 675 -20.25 11.87 -6.57
CA GLU A 675 -20.31 13.30 -6.88
C GLU A 675 -19.50 13.60 -8.16
N ALA A 676 -18.26 13.12 -8.24
CA ALA A 676 -17.41 13.33 -9.41
C ALA A 676 -17.90 12.60 -10.67
N GLY A 677 -18.14 11.29 -10.57
CA GLY A 677 -18.52 10.45 -11.71
C GLY A 677 -19.95 10.68 -12.19
N TRP A 678 -20.92 10.64 -11.28
CA TRP A 678 -22.33 10.76 -11.63
C TRP A 678 -22.82 12.21 -11.68
N LYS A 679 -22.71 12.98 -10.59
CA LYS A 679 -23.32 14.33 -10.54
C LYS A 679 -22.61 15.32 -11.47
N ARG A 680 -21.28 15.31 -11.50
CA ARG A 680 -20.46 16.26 -12.26
C ARG A 680 -20.17 15.79 -13.68
N ALA A 681 -19.61 14.58 -13.86
CA ALA A 681 -19.26 14.08 -15.19
C ALA A 681 -20.45 13.47 -15.97
N LYS A 682 -21.59 13.21 -15.31
CA LYS A 682 -22.81 12.64 -15.92
C LYS A 682 -22.58 11.23 -16.49
N LEU A 683 -21.84 10.40 -15.75
CA LEU A 683 -21.65 8.99 -16.05
C LEU A 683 -22.60 8.12 -15.20
N THR A 684 -22.93 6.94 -15.72
CA THR A 684 -23.70 5.91 -15.03
C THR A 684 -22.75 4.79 -14.60
N ILE A 685 -22.80 4.38 -13.34
CA ILE A 685 -22.06 3.21 -12.86
C ILE A 685 -22.85 1.95 -13.19
N THR A 686 -22.22 0.94 -13.78
CA THR A 686 -22.90 -0.32 -14.14
C THR A 686 -22.43 -1.53 -13.34
N ARG A 687 -21.25 -1.44 -12.74
CA ARG A 687 -20.66 -2.53 -11.96
C ARG A 687 -19.67 -1.99 -10.94
N ALA A 688 -19.61 -2.63 -9.76
CA ALA A 688 -18.52 -2.49 -8.81
C ALA A 688 -18.01 -3.87 -8.39
N ILE A 689 -16.68 -4.04 -8.33
CA ILE A 689 -16.03 -5.32 -8.04
C ILE A 689 -14.87 -5.11 -7.08
N PRO A 690 -14.82 -5.80 -5.93
CA PRO A 690 -13.65 -5.76 -5.04
C PRO A 690 -12.48 -6.59 -5.60
N LEU A 691 -11.32 -5.95 -5.79
CA LEU A 691 -10.06 -6.53 -6.22
C LEU A 691 -9.00 -6.41 -5.10
N SER A 692 -8.36 -7.52 -4.74
CA SER A 692 -7.23 -7.53 -3.80
C SER A 692 -6.03 -6.81 -4.42
N THR A 693 -5.60 -5.72 -3.80
CA THR A 693 -4.53 -4.86 -4.33
C THR A 693 -3.33 -4.71 -3.40
N GLU A 694 -3.37 -5.25 -2.17
CA GLU A 694 -2.27 -5.19 -1.21
C GLU A 694 -1.92 -6.56 -0.59
N SER A 695 -0.76 -6.64 0.08
CA SER A 695 -0.32 -7.87 0.76
C SER A 695 -0.88 -7.97 2.18
N LYS A 696 -1.40 -9.15 2.54
CA LYS A 696 -1.79 -9.53 3.91
C LYS A 696 -0.66 -9.36 4.96
N GLN A 697 0.60 -9.25 4.52
CA GLN A 697 1.79 -9.11 5.38
C GLN A 697 2.32 -7.66 5.50
N SER A 698 1.60 -6.67 4.95
CA SER A 698 1.98 -5.26 5.04
C SER A 698 2.21 -4.81 6.48
N ILE A 699 3.33 -4.11 6.74
CA ILE A 699 3.63 -3.54 8.07
C ILE A 699 2.61 -2.44 8.43
N VAL A 700 2.01 -1.79 7.43
CA VAL A 700 0.97 -0.77 7.59
C VAL A 700 -0.39 -1.40 7.97
N SER A 701 -0.64 -2.67 7.61
CA SER A 701 -1.89 -3.39 7.92
C SER A 701 -1.89 -4.05 9.31
N ARG A 702 -0.77 -4.02 10.05
CA ARG A 702 -0.75 -4.48 11.45
C ARG A 702 -1.52 -3.50 12.35
N GLY A 703 -2.81 -3.77 12.55
CA GLY A 703 -3.69 -3.07 13.49
C GLY A 703 -4.77 -2.21 12.84
N LYS A 704 -4.86 -2.17 11.51
CA LYS A 704 -5.98 -1.57 10.77
C LYS A 704 -6.30 -2.45 9.55
N LEU A 705 -7.49 -3.03 9.52
CA LEU A 705 -8.10 -3.66 8.33
C LEU A 705 -8.47 -2.64 7.24
N SER A 706 -8.13 -1.35 7.40
CA SER A 706 -8.39 -0.38 6.36
C SER A 706 -7.46 -0.63 5.17
N LEU A 707 -8.04 -1.22 4.11
CA LEU A 707 -7.62 -1.17 2.69
C LEU A 707 -6.75 -2.33 2.15
N ASP A 708 -7.15 -3.59 2.34
CA ASP A 708 -6.56 -4.71 1.59
C ASP A 708 -7.18 -4.90 0.17
N THR A 709 -8.32 -4.24 -0.08
CA THR A 709 -9.14 -4.43 -1.28
C THR A 709 -9.54 -3.10 -1.91
N SER A 710 -9.20 -2.90 -3.19
CA SER A 710 -9.70 -1.80 -4.01
C SER A 710 -11.03 -2.19 -4.65
N ILE A 711 -11.92 -1.23 -4.87
CA ILE A 711 -13.18 -1.44 -5.59
C ILE A 711 -13.01 -0.90 -7.00
N ILE A 712 -13.17 -1.75 -8.01
CA ILE A 712 -13.21 -1.36 -9.41
C ILE A 712 -14.64 -0.89 -9.70
N ALA A 713 -14.81 0.37 -10.11
CA ALA A 713 -16.09 0.91 -10.57
C ALA A 713 -16.06 1.06 -12.10
N VAL A 714 -17.08 0.50 -12.77
CA VAL A 714 -17.24 0.56 -14.24
C VAL A 714 -18.29 1.62 -14.57
N TRP A 715 -17.90 2.59 -15.38
CA TRP A 715 -18.69 3.76 -15.77
C TRP A 715 -18.94 3.79 -17.27
N LYS A 716 -20.15 4.20 -17.64
CA LYS A 716 -20.58 4.39 -19.04
C LYS A 716 -21.14 5.79 -19.26
N LYS A 717 -20.98 6.28 -20.49
CA LYS A 717 -21.78 7.40 -20.99
C LYS A 717 -23.20 6.91 -21.26
N LYS A 718 -24.18 7.59 -20.68
CA LYS A 718 -25.60 7.40 -21.00
C LYS A 718 -26.31 8.75 -21.01
N THR A 719 -27.36 8.85 -21.81
CA THR A 719 -28.31 9.95 -21.70
C THR A 719 -29.07 9.77 -20.39
N LEU A 720 -28.91 10.74 -19.49
CA LEU A 720 -29.60 10.70 -18.21
C LEU A 720 -31.05 11.16 -18.36
N LYS A 721 -31.95 10.45 -17.70
CA LYS A 721 -33.35 10.84 -17.48
C LYS A 721 -33.37 12.12 -16.62
N ASP A 722 -34.50 12.82 -16.63
CA ASP A 722 -34.70 14.02 -15.82
C ASP A 722 -34.77 13.71 -14.30
N LYS A 723 -35.37 14.61 -13.52
CA LYS A 723 -35.52 14.45 -12.07
C LYS A 723 -36.52 13.34 -11.73
N ILE A 724 -36.26 12.62 -10.64
CA ILE A 724 -37.20 11.65 -10.04
C ILE A 724 -37.32 11.85 -8.53
N LEU A 725 -38.53 11.67 -8.01
CA LEU A 725 -38.80 11.65 -6.57
C LEU A 725 -38.34 10.31 -5.98
N ILE A 726 -37.56 10.35 -4.89
CA ILE A 726 -36.97 9.15 -4.26
C ILE A 726 -38.02 8.10 -3.90
N SER A 727 -39.22 8.50 -3.47
CA SER A 727 -40.33 7.59 -3.14
C SER A 727 -40.76 6.72 -4.34
N ASN A 728 -40.70 7.27 -5.56
CA ASN A 728 -41.06 6.56 -6.79
C ASN A 728 -39.90 5.68 -7.30
N LEU A 729 -38.68 5.94 -6.82
CA LEU A 729 -37.49 5.19 -7.19
C LEU A 729 -37.27 3.98 -6.28
N ILE A 730 -37.57 4.08 -4.98
CA ILE A 730 -37.35 3.01 -3.97
C ILE A 730 -37.86 1.63 -4.42
N PRO A 731 -39.10 1.45 -4.95
CA PRO A 731 -39.57 0.15 -5.39
C PRO A 731 -38.66 -0.48 -6.46
N LYS A 732 -38.24 0.34 -7.44
CA LYS A 732 -37.32 -0.08 -8.52
C LYS A 732 -35.94 -0.45 -7.97
N LEU A 733 -35.43 0.31 -7.00
CA LEU A 733 -34.15 0.03 -6.36
C LEU A 733 -34.17 -1.33 -5.63
N ARG A 734 -35.26 -1.61 -4.91
CA ARG A 734 -35.41 -2.86 -4.16
C ARG A 734 -35.49 -4.07 -5.09
N GLU A 735 -36.30 -3.97 -6.15
CA GLU A 735 -36.43 -5.01 -7.18
C GLU A 735 -35.08 -5.28 -7.86
N LYS A 736 -34.44 -4.22 -8.37
CA LYS A 736 -33.12 -4.31 -9.01
C LYS A 736 -32.06 -4.90 -8.08
N GLY A 737 -32.04 -4.48 -6.82
CA GLY A 737 -31.12 -5.01 -5.81
C GLY A 737 -31.34 -6.50 -5.56
N LYS A 738 -32.60 -6.94 -5.43
CA LYS A 738 -32.95 -8.35 -5.23
C LYS A 738 -32.51 -9.21 -6.41
N GLU A 739 -32.86 -8.81 -7.63
CA GLU A 739 -32.45 -9.52 -8.86
C GLU A 739 -30.92 -9.64 -8.96
N THR A 740 -30.22 -8.55 -8.65
CA THR A 740 -28.76 -8.52 -8.67
C THR A 740 -28.18 -9.47 -7.61
N ALA A 741 -28.72 -9.46 -6.39
CA ALA A 741 -28.28 -10.35 -5.32
C ALA A 741 -28.51 -11.83 -5.65
N GLU A 742 -29.70 -12.19 -6.15
CA GLU A 742 -30.02 -13.56 -6.58
C GLU A 742 -29.05 -14.05 -7.67
N LEU A 743 -28.80 -13.19 -8.67
CA LEU A 743 -27.88 -13.48 -9.76
C LEU A 743 -26.44 -13.69 -9.27
N LEU A 744 -25.96 -12.86 -8.34
CA LEU A 744 -24.61 -12.95 -7.80
C LEU A 744 -24.43 -14.19 -6.91
N ILE A 745 -25.39 -14.45 -6.01
CA ILE A 745 -25.40 -15.64 -5.14
C ILE A 745 -25.43 -16.92 -5.98
N LYS A 746 -26.28 -16.97 -7.03
CA LYS A 746 -26.33 -18.11 -7.96
C LYS A 746 -24.98 -18.43 -8.60
N HIS A 747 -24.17 -17.40 -8.86
CA HIS A 747 -22.82 -17.57 -9.42
C HIS A 747 -21.75 -17.82 -8.34
N GLY A 748 -22.12 -17.79 -7.05
CA GLY A 748 -21.28 -18.12 -5.91
C GLY A 748 -20.62 -16.90 -5.26
N GLN A 749 -20.96 -15.67 -5.67
CA GLN A 749 -20.47 -14.44 -5.05
C GLN A 749 -21.02 -14.33 -3.62
N HIS A 750 -20.17 -13.93 -2.66
CA HIS A 750 -20.46 -13.89 -1.22
C HIS A 750 -19.56 -12.81 -0.57
N ASP A 751 -19.71 -12.56 0.73
CA ASP A 751 -18.96 -11.54 1.48
C ASP A 751 -19.06 -10.13 0.82
N LEU A 752 -17.95 -9.39 0.76
CA LEU A 752 -17.84 -8.06 0.15
C LEU A 752 -18.09 -8.06 -1.37
N ASP A 753 -17.82 -9.17 -2.07
CA ASP A 753 -18.11 -9.30 -3.51
C ASP A 753 -19.62 -9.15 -3.76
N LEU A 754 -20.42 -9.78 -2.89
CA LEU A 754 -21.87 -9.70 -2.93
C LEU A 754 -22.35 -8.29 -2.56
N LEU A 755 -21.85 -7.72 -1.47
CA LEU A 755 -22.23 -6.38 -1.01
C LEU A 755 -22.05 -5.33 -2.11
N TYR A 756 -20.83 -5.17 -2.62
CA TYR A 756 -20.53 -4.11 -3.59
C TYR A 756 -21.14 -4.39 -4.96
N GLY A 757 -21.29 -5.67 -5.31
CA GLY A 757 -21.99 -6.07 -6.53
C GLY A 757 -23.47 -5.68 -6.51
N VAL A 758 -24.18 -5.90 -5.40
CA VAL A 758 -25.59 -5.50 -5.22
C VAL A 758 -25.72 -3.99 -5.14
N MET A 759 -24.85 -3.34 -4.37
CA MET A 759 -24.82 -1.87 -4.25
C MET A 759 -24.65 -1.22 -5.63
N ALA A 760 -23.75 -1.73 -6.47
CA ALA A 760 -23.58 -1.23 -7.83
C ALA A 760 -24.80 -1.47 -8.72
N GLY A 761 -25.51 -2.59 -8.56
CA GLY A 761 -26.77 -2.85 -9.27
C GLY A 761 -27.84 -1.82 -8.91
N ILE A 762 -27.94 -1.43 -7.64
CA ILE A 762 -28.83 -0.37 -7.17
C ILE A 762 -28.38 1.00 -7.71
N LEU A 763 -27.08 1.29 -7.63
CA LEU A 763 -26.52 2.53 -8.16
C LEU A 763 -26.65 2.66 -9.68
N GLU A 764 -26.67 1.55 -10.43
CA GLU A 764 -26.96 1.56 -11.88
C GLU A 764 -28.33 2.18 -12.17
N GLU A 765 -29.33 1.94 -11.32
CA GLU A 765 -30.67 2.52 -11.48
C GLU A 765 -30.70 3.98 -11.03
N VAL A 766 -30.04 4.31 -9.92
CA VAL A 766 -29.95 5.70 -9.41
C VAL A 766 -29.23 6.62 -10.39
N THR A 767 -28.11 6.15 -10.93
CA THR A 767 -27.22 6.96 -11.77
C THR A 767 -27.71 7.11 -13.23
N GLN A 768 -28.93 6.66 -13.54
CA GLN A 768 -29.64 6.97 -14.78
C GLN A 768 -30.35 8.32 -14.74
N TYR A 769 -30.49 8.95 -13.59
CA TYR A 769 -31.24 10.21 -13.42
C TYR A 769 -30.29 11.38 -13.19
N ASN A 770 -30.62 12.55 -13.74
CA ASN A 770 -29.87 13.78 -13.52
C ASN A 770 -29.95 14.25 -12.06
N GLU A 771 -31.13 14.10 -11.46
CA GLU A 771 -31.40 14.57 -10.12
C GLU A 771 -32.36 13.65 -9.38
N ILE A 772 -32.09 13.45 -8.09
CA ILE A 772 -32.97 12.74 -7.17
C ILE A 772 -33.44 13.76 -6.13
N VAL A 773 -34.75 13.86 -5.97
CA VAL A 773 -35.38 14.82 -5.05
C VAL A 773 -36.21 14.09 -4.00
N SER A 774 -36.44 14.78 -2.90
CA SER A 774 -37.39 14.43 -1.85
C SER A 774 -38.41 15.58 -1.72
N PRO A 775 -39.50 15.40 -0.95
CA PRO A 775 -40.40 16.51 -0.63
C PRO A 775 -39.69 17.71 0.02
N GLU A 776 -38.58 17.47 0.74
CA GLU A 776 -37.75 18.48 1.39
C GLU A 776 -36.77 19.18 0.43
N GLY A 777 -36.69 18.72 -0.82
CA GLY A 777 -35.81 19.27 -1.85
C GLY A 777 -34.77 18.27 -2.38
N LYS A 778 -33.73 18.81 -3.02
CA LYS A 778 -32.68 18.03 -3.68
C LYS A 778 -31.84 17.25 -2.67
N LEU A 779 -31.70 15.95 -2.91
CA LEU A 779 -30.86 15.08 -2.08
C LEU A 779 -29.40 15.18 -2.51
N THR A 780 -28.50 15.31 -1.52
CA THR A 780 -27.06 15.20 -1.77
C THR A 780 -26.66 13.76 -2.05
N THR A 781 -25.50 13.57 -2.65
CA THR A 781 -24.94 12.24 -2.88
C THR A 781 -24.74 11.45 -1.58
N LYS A 782 -24.38 12.15 -0.49
CA LYS A 782 -24.27 11.57 0.87
C LYS A 782 -25.64 11.12 1.40
N ASP A 783 -26.67 11.97 1.29
CA ASP A 783 -28.03 11.62 1.72
C ASP A 783 -28.56 10.37 0.98
N ILE A 784 -28.31 10.29 -0.33
CA ILE A 784 -28.74 9.16 -1.15
C ILE A 784 -28.07 7.87 -0.66
N LEU A 785 -26.75 7.88 -0.50
CA LEU A 785 -25.98 6.72 -0.07
C LEU A 785 -26.37 6.23 1.32
N GLU A 786 -26.29 7.11 2.32
CA GLU A 786 -26.44 6.73 3.73
C GLU A 786 -27.88 6.39 4.09
N ARG A 787 -28.86 7.14 3.58
CA ARG A 787 -30.28 6.94 3.96
C ARG A 787 -30.99 5.89 3.12
N TYR A 788 -30.53 5.63 1.89
CA TYR A 788 -31.25 4.74 0.96
C TYR A 788 -30.38 3.59 0.44
N ILE A 789 -29.22 3.85 -0.16
CA ILE A 789 -28.47 2.80 -0.89
C ILE A 789 -27.90 1.74 0.04
N TYR A 790 -27.20 2.12 1.12
CA TYR A 790 -26.62 1.15 2.04
C TYR A 790 -27.68 0.26 2.70
N PRO A 791 -28.76 0.82 3.31
CA PRO A 791 -29.85 0.01 3.84
C PRO A 791 -30.48 -0.90 2.78
N LEU A 792 -30.86 -0.37 1.62
CA LEU A 792 -31.51 -1.15 0.55
C LEU A 792 -30.61 -2.28 0.03
N THR A 793 -29.29 -2.08 -0.02
CA THR A 793 -28.34 -3.14 -0.42
C THR A 793 -28.45 -4.35 0.50
N ILE A 794 -28.46 -4.12 1.82
CA ILE A 794 -28.57 -5.21 2.80
C ILE A 794 -29.95 -5.86 2.73
N TYR A 795 -31.03 -5.08 2.68
CA TYR A 795 -32.38 -5.63 2.56
C TYR A 795 -32.54 -6.48 1.30
N SER A 796 -32.01 -6.03 0.16
CA SER A 796 -32.04 -6.79 -1.09
C SER A 796 -31.26 -8.11 -1.01
N ILE A 797 -30.13 -8.15 -0.30
CA ILE A 797 -29.38 -9.40 -0.07
C ILE A 797 -30.21 -10.38 0.77
N ILE A 798 -30.83 -9.90 1.85
CA ILE A 798 -31.69 -10.70 2.71
C ILE A 798 -32.90 -11.24 1.94
N ASP A 799 -33.57 -10.38 1.17
CA ASP A 799 -34.73 -10.72 0.32
C ASP A 799 -34.37 -11.76 -0.76
N ALA A 800 -33.16 -11.70 -1.33
CA ALA A 800 -32.69 -12.67 -2.31
C ALA A 800 -32.39 -14.05 -1.71
N ILE A 801 -31.82 -14.09 -0.50
CA ILE A 801 -31.54 -15.33 0.22
C ILE A 801 -32.85 -16.00 0.66
N SER A 802 -33.82 -15.22 1.13
CA SER A 802 -35.10 -15.76 1.61
C SER A 802 -35.90 -16.48 0.50
N LYS A 803 -35.79 -16.07 -0.78
CA LYS A 803 -36.55 -16.59 -1.95
C LYS A 803 -38.07 -16.64 -1.76
N GLU A 804 -38.64 -15.99 -0.75
CA GLU A 804 -40.08 -15.98 -0.53
C GLU A 804 -40.73 -14.77 -1.22
N LYS A 805 -42.02 -14.88 -1.53
CA LYS A 805 -42.86 -13.72 -1.90
C LYS A 805 -42.93 -12.77 -0.70
N GLU A 806 -43.13 -11.49 -0.97
CA GLU A 806 -43.10 -10.39 0.02
C GLU A 806 -43.51 -10.78 1.46
N GLY A 807 -42.64 -10.51 2.43
CA GLY A 807 -43.02 -10.33 3.83
C GLY A 807 -42.95 -11.53 4.78
N THR A 808 -42.27 -12.63 4.44
CA THR A 808 -42.34 -13.89 5.21
C THR A 808 -41.16 -14.17 6.17
N LEU A 809 -39.93 -13.73 5.88
CA LEU A 809 -38.83 -13.67 6.88
C LEU A 809 -38.57 -12.20 7.27
N LYS A 810 -39.25 -11.72 8.32
CA LYS A 810 -39.10 -10.35 8.80
C LYS A 810 -38.00 -10.27 9.87
N ILE A 811 -36.78 -9.95 9.46
CA ILE A 811 -35.74 -9.46 10.39
C ILE A 811 -35.96 -7.94 10.51
N LEU A 812 -36.64 -7.53 11.58
CA LEU A 812 -37.08 -6.15 11.81
C LEU A 812 -36.24 -5.45 12.88
N SER A 813 -35.72 -6.21 13.85
CA SER A 813 -34.95 -5.62 14.92
C SER A 813 -33.57 -5.22 14.41
N LYS A 814 -33.11 -4.04 14.85
CA LYS A 814 -31.77 -3.56 14.52
C LYS A 814 -30.68 -4.56 14.99
N PRO A 815 -30.76 -5.18 16.19
CA PRO A 815 -29.80 -6.20 16.61
C PRO A 815 -29.79 -7.44 15.70
N GLY A 816 -30.97 -7.93 15.32
CA GLY A 816 -31.12 -9.05 14.40
C GLY A 816 -30.50 -8.76 13.04
N LEU A 817 -30.77 -7.57 12.49
CA LEU A 817 -30.23 -7.11 11.21
C LEU A 817 -28.71 -6.95 11.28
N PHE A 818 -28.18 -6.34 12.35
CA PHE A 818 -26.74 -6.19 12.58
C PHE A 818 -26.03 -7.55 12.59
N TYR A 819 -26.51 -8.49 13.41
CA TYR A 819 -25.90 -9.81 13.55
C TYR A 819 -25.92 -10.60 12.24
N THR A 820 -27.08 -10.62 11.58
CA THR A 820 -27.28 -11.31 10.30
C THR A 820 -26.38 -10.73 9.22
N THR A 821 -26.32 -9.40 9.11
CA THR A 821 -25.46 -8.71 8.14
C THR A 821 -23.99 -8.99 8.41
N TYR A 822 -23.56 -8.94 9.67
CA TYR A 822 -22.19 -9.28 10.05
C TYR A 822 -21.85 -10.70 9.61
N LYS A 823 -22.70 -11.68 9.96
CA LYS A 823 -22.46 -13.09 9.65
C LYS A 823 -22.38 -13.35 8.15
N ILE A 824 -23.31 -12.80 7.38
CA ILE A 824 -23.38 -12.97 5.91
C ILE A 824 -22.16 -12.34 5.22
N LEU A 825 -21.77 -11.12 5.60
CA LEU A 825 -20.74 -10.36 4.87
C LEU A 825 -19.32 -10.62 5.36
N PHE A 826 -19.14 -10.91 6.64
CA PHE A 826 -17.83 -10.99 7.28
C PHE A 826 -17.56 -12.34 7.95
N GLY A 827 -18.58 -13.18 8.14
CA GLY A 827 -18.45 -14.42 8.90
C GLY A 827 -17.99 -14.12 10.33
N ASN A 828 -16.80 -14.61 10.68
CA ASN A 828 -16.19 -14.42 12.02
C ASN A 828 -14.89 -13.60 11.97
N LYS A 829 -14.65 -12.86 10.88
CA LYS A 829 -13.45 -12.01 10.75
C LYS A 829 -13.52 -10.90 11.81
N THR A 830 -12.43 -10.64 12.53
CA THR A 830 -12.30 -9.45 13.38
C THR A 830 -12.38 -8.20 12.50
N LEU A 831 -13.18 -7.21 12.88
CA LEU A 831 -13.40 -5.97 12.15
C LEU A 831 -12.75 -4.77 12.84
N GLY A 832 -12.27 -3.80 12.06
CA GLY A 832 -11.83 -2.51 12.59
C GLY A 832 -12.99 -1.54 12.81
N SER A 833 -12.72 -0.42 13.48
CA SER A 833 -13.76 0.62 13.69
C SER A 833 -14.35 1.17 12.38
N GLY A 834 -13.58 1.18 11.29
CA GLY A 834 -14.05 1.64 9.97
C GLY A 834 -15.08 0.70 9.34
N ASP A 835 -14.94 -0.61 9.53
CA ASP A 835 -15.86 -1.61 8.98
C ASP A 835 -17.20 -1.60 9.74
N LEU A 836 -17.18 -1.24 11.02
CA LEU A 836 -18.39 -1.05 11.82
C LEU A 836 -19.22 0.17 11.39
N ILE A 837 -18.62 1.17 10.73
CA ILE A 837 -19.37 2.32 10.19
C ILE A 837 -20.36 1.84 9.13
N LEU A 838 -19.93 0.92 8.26
CA LEU A 838 -20.79 0.33 7.24
C LEU A 838 -21.98 -0.42 7.85
N LEU A 839 -21.72 -1.25 8.89
CA LEU A 839 -22.78 -1.95 9.62
C LEU A 839 -23.72 -0.96 10.31
N ASN A 840 -23.19 0.10 10.91
CA ASN A 840 -23.99 1.13 11.56
C ASN A 840 -24.92 1.82 10.56
N ILE A 841 -24.41 2.28 9.42
CA ILE A 841 -25.23 2.95 8.41
C ILE A 841 -26.30 2.01 7.85
N SER A 842 -25.97 0.74 7.69
CA SER A 842 -26.90 -0.23 7.11
C SER A 842 -27.97 -0.72 8.09
N THR A 843 -27.66 -0.75 9.39
CA THR A 843 -28.51 -1.43 10.41
C THR A 843 -28.97 -0.52 11.56
N GLY A 844 -28.38 0.66 11.69
CA GLY A 844 -28.68 1.66 12.71
C GLY A 844 -28.13 1.34 14.11
N ILE A 845 -27.13 0.45 14.21
CA ILE A 845 -26.42 0.12 15.46
C ILE A 845 -24.94 0.49 15.34
N ASP A 846 -24.49 1.39 16.22
CA ASP A 846 -23.07 1.69 16.36
C ASP A 846 -22.31 0.64 17.18
N ALA A 847 -20.97 0.77 17.21
CA ALA A 847 -20.10 -0.14 17.92
C ALA A 847 -20.38 -0.22 19.43
N ARG A 848 -20.80 0.90 20.05
CA ARG A 848 -21.05 0.96 21.49
C ARG A 848 -22.31 0.15 21.83
N ASN A 849 -23.39 0.41 21.10
CA ASN A 849 -24.65 -0.30 21.24
C ASN A 849 -24.48 -1.79 20.89
N ALA A 850 -23.69 -2.14 19.87
CA ALA A 850 -23.40 -3.54 19.54
C ALA A 850 -22.67 -4.29 20.67
N VAL A 851 -21.76 -3.62 21.39
CA VAL A 851 -21.10 -4.19 22.58
C VAL A 851 -22.08 -4.30 23.75
N GLU A 852 -22.95 -3.30 23.94
CA GLU A 852 -23.98 -3.30 24.99
C GLU A 852 -25.00 -4.43 24.81
N TYR A 853 -25.48 -4.65 23.58
CA TYR A 853 -26.29 -5.82 23.20
C TYR A 853 -25.50 -7.12 23.13
N LYS A 854 -24.19 -7.10 23.42
CA LYS A 854 -23.27 -8.25 23.36
C LYS A 854 -23.31 -9.00 22.02
N LEU A 855 -23.53 -8.26 20.92
CA LEU A 855 -23.45 -8.78 19.55
C LEU A 855 -21.99 -8.97 19.13
N ILE A 856 -21.09 -8.13 19.64
CA ILE A 856 -19.65 -8.17 19.35
C ILE A 856 -18.81 -8.11 20.65
N LYS A 857 -17.59 -8.66 20.60
CA LYS A 857 -16.55 -8.55 21.63
C LYS A 857 -15.37 -7.74 21.10
N ARG A 858 -14.67 -7.00 21.97
CA ARG A 858 -13.45 -6.26 21.62
C ARG A 858 -12.22 -7.09 21.97
N ASP A 859 -11.27 -7.19 21.04
CA ASP A 859 -9.95 -7.81 21.24
C ASP A 859 -8.82 -6.78 20.96
N ASP A 860 -7.56 -7.20 21.09
CA ASP A 860 -6.39 -6.33 20.83
C ASP A 860 -6.28 -5.86 19.36
N LYS A 861 -7.03 -6.49 18.45
CA LYS A 861 -6.96 -6.29 16.99
C LYS A 861 -8.20 -5.59 16.42
N GLY A 862 -9.32 -5.52 17.15
CA GLY A 862 -10.59 -4.94 16.70
C GLY A 862 -11.81 -5.52 17.42
N PHE A 863 -12.87 -5.78 16.65
CA PHE A 863 -14.18 -6.25 17.11
C PHE A 863 -14.58 -7.53 16.39
N VAL A 864 -14.89 -8.59 17.14
CA VAL A 864 -15.30 -9.89 16.61
C VAL A 864 -16.77 -10.17 16.94
N LEU A 865 -17.48 -10.87 16.05
CA LEU A 865 -18.84 -11.34 16.31
C LEU A 865 -18.87 -12.24 17.54
N ASN A 866 -19.74 -11.95 18.50
CA ASN A 866 -19.88 -12.75 19.70
C ASN A 866 -20.80 -13.94 19.42
N SER A 867 -20.23 -15.01 18.86
CA SER A 867 -20.94 -16.22 18.45
C SER A 867 -20.30 -17.50 18.97
N PRO A 868 -21.00 -18.66 18.88
CA PRO A 868 -20.46 -19.96 19.29
C PRO A 868 -19.14 -20.34 18.62
N ASP A 869 -18.76 -19.71 17.50
CA ASP A 869 -17.47 -19.96 16.84
C ASP A 869 -16.26 -19.54 17.68
N LEU A 870 -16.46 -18.76 18.75
CA LEU A 870 -15.40 -18.33 19.67
C LEU A 870 -15.06 -19.37 20.76
N ILE A 871 -15.86 -20.43 20.92
CA ILE A 871 -15.61 -21.44 21.95
C ILE A 871 -14.38 -22.29 21.60
N LYS A 872 -13.73 -22.83 22.63
CA LYS A 872 -12.49 -23.62 22.46
C LYS A 872 -12.74 -24.90 21.65
N GLU A 873 -13.79 -25.62 22.01
CA GLU A 873 -14.26 -26.84 21.38
C GLU A 873 -15.78 -26.94 21.50
N LEU A 874 -16.39 -27.66 20.56
CA LEU A 874 -17.84 -27.83 20.53
C LEU A 874 -18.29 -28.91 21.51
N ASP A 875 -18.64 -28.47 22.71
CA ASP A 875 -19.12 -29.29 23.82
C ASP A 875 -20.15 -28.49 24.64
N GLU A 876 -21.06 -29.21 25.31
CA GLU A 876 -22.18 -28.62 26.06
C GLU A 876 -21.69 -27.65 27.14
N LYS A 877 -20.59 -27.97 27.85
CA LYS A 877 -20.02 -27.12 28.90
C LYS A 877 -19.56 -25.77 28.33
N TYR A 878 -18.90 -25.77 27.18
CA TYR A 878 -18.40 -24.54 26.56
C TYR A 878 -19.53 -23.70 25.95
N LEU A 879 -20.58 -24.33 25.41
CA LEU A 879 -21.77 -23.62 24.95
C LEU A 879 -22.54 -23.00 26.12
N TYR A 880 -22.70 -23.73 27.22
CA TYR A 880 -23.30 -23.21 28.45
C TYR A 880 -22.52 -22.00 28.97
N GLN A 881 -21.18 -22.12 29.07
CA GLN A 881 -20.32 -21.03 29.49
C GLN A 881 -20.43 -19.79 28.57
N PHE A 882 -20.51 -20.00 27.25
CA PHE A 882 -20.72 -18.94 26.28
C PHE A 882 -22.03 -18.16 26.52
N LEU A 883 -23.13 -18.86 26.82
CA LEU A 883 -24.41 -18.22 27.16
C LEU A 883 -24.32 -17.44 28.48
N ILE A 884 -23.67 -17.99 29.51
CA ILE A 884 -23.45 -17.28 30.77
C ILE A 884 -22.61 -16.00 30.59
N GLU A 885 -21.55 -16.04 29.78
CA GLU A 885 -20.79 -14.83 29.44
C GLU A 885 -21.64 -13.77 28.71
N LYS A 886 -22.66 -14.22 27.97
CA LYS A 886 -23.68 -13.35 27.38
C LYS A 886 -24.75 -12.89 28.38
N ASN A 887 -24.71 -13.31 29.64
CA ASN A 887 -25.75 -13.12 30.66
C ASN A 887 -27.08 -13.79 30.30
N ILE A 888 -27.03 -14.92 29.59
CA ILE A 888 -28.20 -15.72 29.23
C ILE A 888 -28.15 -16.98 30.10
N ASN A 889 -29.08 -17.13 31.04
CA ASN A 889 -29.23 -18.35 31.82
C ASN A 889 -30.13 -19.34 31.05
N PRO A 890 -29.63 -20.52 30.64
CA PRO A 890 -30.42 -21.46 29.85
C PRO A 890 -31.61 -22.10 30.57
N THR A 891 -31.71 -21.98 31.90
CA THR A 891 -32.86 -22.53 32.66
C THR A 891 -33.93 -21.48 32.95
N ASN A 892 -33.55 -20.21 33.04
CA ASN A 892 -34.48 -19.09 33.22
C ASN A 892 -33.93 -17.86 32.48
N PRO A 893 -34.11 -17.79 31.16
CA PRO A 893 -33.49 -16.77 30.34
C PRO A 893 -34.18 -15.42 30.50
N GLU A 894 -33.37 -14.37 30.66
CA GLU A 894 -33.76 -12.97 30.46
C GLU A 894 -33.29 -12.54 29.07
N ILE A 895 -34.25 -12.43 28.14
CA ILE A 895 -33.97 -12.10 26.75
C ILE A 895 -33.95 -10.59 26.55
N LYS A 896 -32.90 -10.08 25.88
CA LYS A 896 -32.82 -8.68 25.45
C LYS A 896 -33.00 -8.53 23.94
N THR A 897 -32.60 -9.54 23.18
CA THR A 897 -32.62 -9.52 21.71
C THR A 897 -33.00 -10.88 21.14
N SER A 898 -33.47 -10.92 19.89
CA SER A 898 -33.67 -12.17 19.14
C SER A 898 -32.38 -12.98 18.97
N ILE A 899 -31.20 -12.36 19.07
CA ILE A 899 -29.91 -13.07 19.02
C ILE A 899 -29.65 -13.87 20.30
N ASP A 900 -30.15 -13.42 21.43
CA ASP A 900 -30.09 -14.19 22.68
C ASP A 900 -30.91 -15.47 22.55
N ILE A 901 -32.09 -15.38 21.93
CA ILE A 901 -32.94 -16.55 21.64
C ILE A 901 -32.28 -17.45 20.60
N LEU A 902 -31.66 -16.90 19.54
CA LEU A 902 -30.95 -17.70 18.54
C LEU A 902 -29.90 -18.60 19.20
N HIS A 903 -29.02 -18.01 20.03
CA HIS A 903 -27.96 -18.75 20.71
C HIS A 903 -28.52 -19.75 21.74
N LEU A 904 -29.64 -19.43 22.37
CA LEU A 904 -30.33 -20.35 23.28
C LEU A 904 -30.95 -21.54 22.53
N LEU A 905 -31.56 -21.30 21.37
CA LEU A 905 -32.12 -22.35 20.51
C LEU A 905 -31.03 -23.25 19.93
N GLU A 906 -29.86 -22.68 19.57
CA GLU A 906 -28.68 -23.44 19.16
C GLU A 906 -28.21 -24.38 20.28
N TYR A 907 -28.16 -23.87 21.53
CA TYR A 907 -27.83 -24.68 22.71
C TYR A 907 -28.88 -25.77 22.95
N TYR A 908 -30.16 -25.45 22.95
CA TYR A 908 -31.23 -26.44 23.15
C TYR A 908 -31.24 -27.53 22.09
N ALA A 909 -31.03 -27.16 20.82
CA ALA A 909 -30.95 -28.12 19.74
C ALA A 909 -29.73 -29.03 19.88
N PHE A 910 -28.63 -28.54 20.46
CA PHE A 910 -27.43 -29.33 20.72
C PHE A 910 -27.56 -30.24 21.93
N ALA A 911 -28.00 -29.69 23.07
CA ALA A 911 -27.98 -30.35 24.38
C ALA A 911 -29.15 -31.33 24.60
N TYR A 912 -30.30 -31.11 23.95
CA TYR A 912 -31.52 -31.86 24.27
C TYR A 912 -32.07 -32.70 23.09
N PRO A 913 -32.83 -33.76 23.38
CA PRO A 913 -33.65 -34.45 22.37
C PRO A 913 -34.73 -33.53 21.78
N ILE A 914 -35.23 -33.90 20.58
CA ILE A 914 -36.21 -33.07 19.84
C ILE A 914 -37.51 -32.81 20.61
N SER A 915 -37.95 -33.73 21.48
CA SER A 915 -39.15 -33.57 22.31
C SER A 915 -38.97 -32.43 23.32
N THR A 916 -37.86 -32.45 24.06
CA THR A 916 -37.50 -31.40 25.03
C THR A 916 -37.24 -30.06 24.34
N PHE A 917 -36.56 -30.07 23.19
CA PHE A 917 -36.37 -28.86 22.38
C PHE A 917 -37.71 -28.21 22.00
N LYS A 918 -38.70 -29.00 21.55
CA LYS A 918 -40.03 -28.48 21.19
C LYS A 918 -40.73 -27.83 22.38
N SER A 919 -40.68 -28.46 23.55
CA SER A 919 -41.24 -27.89 24.79
C SER A 919 -40.61 -26.55 25.12
N ASN A 920 -39.28 -26.46 25.10
CA ASN A 920 -38.57 -25.22 25.39
C ASN A 920 -38.83 -24.13 24.34
N LEU A 921 -38.99 -24.52 23.07
CA LEU A 921 -39.33 -23.60 21.99
C LEU A 921 -40.75 -23.02 22.17
N GLU A 922 -41.73 -23.83 22.56
CA GLU A 922 -43.09 -23.37 22.85
C GLU A 922 -43.11 -22.40 24.05
N GLU A 923 -42.33 -22.67 25.09
CA GLU A 923 -42.17 -21.76 26.22
C GLU A 923 -41.60 -20.39 25.77
N LEU A 924 -40.55 -20.40 24.94
CA LEU A 924 -39.98 -19.18 24.38
C LEU A 924 -40.98 -18.43 23.47
N ARG A 925 -41.77 -19.13 22.66
CA ARG A 925 -42.84 -18.52 21.85
C ARG A 925 -43.91 -17.87 22.69
N ASN A 926 -44.27 -18.46 23.82
CA ASN A 926 -45.27 -17.90 24.72
C ASN A 926 -44.75 -16.65 25.44
N LYS A 927 -43.48 -16.66 25.85
CA LYS A 927 -42.88 -15.56 26.64
C LYS A 927 -42.33 -14.42 25.77
N TYR A 928 -41.76 -14.74 24.61
CA TYR A 928 -41.06 -13.82 23.70
C TYR A 928 -41.43 -14.13 22.23
N PRO A 929 -42.70 -13.97 21.82
CA PRO A 929 -43.18 -14.41 20.51
C PRO A 929 -42.44 -13.77 19.34
N THR A 930 -42.23 -12.45 19.39
CA THR A 930 -41.61 -11.68 18.30
C THR A 930 -40.14 -12.04 18.13
N GLU A 931 -39.39 -12.05 19.24
CA GLU A 931 -37.96 -12.35 19.26
C GLU A 931 -37.70 -13.81 18.86
N THR A 932 -38.59 -14.74 19.25
CA THR A 932 -38.46 -16.16 18.92
C THR A 932 -38.67 -16.41 17.44
N GLU A 933 -39.72 -15.85 16.84
CA GLU A 933 -39.96 -15.98 15.40
C GLU A 933 -38.87 -15.28 14.59
N GLU A 934 -38.38 -14.13 15.03
CA GLU A 934 -37.23 -13.48 14.39
C GLU A 934 -35.96 -14.35 14.48
N ALA A 935 -35.66 -14.95 15.64
CA ALA A 935 -34.51 -15.85 15.81
C ALA A 935 -34.58 -17.07 14.88
N ILE A 936 -35.77 -17.68 14.75
CA ILE A 936 -36.02 -18.77 13.80
C ILE A 936 -35.75 -18.31 12.36
N ASN A 937 -36.22 -17.10 12.01
CA ASN A 937 -36.04 -16.54 10.69
C ASN A 937 -34.56 -16.29 10.37
N ILE A 938 -33.80 -15.78 11.34
CA ILE A 938 -32.35 -15.59 11.24
C ILE A 938 -31.66 -16.94 11.03
N ALA A 939 -31.99 -17.96 11.83
CA ALA A 939 -31.41 -19.30 11.70
C ALA A 939 -31.66 -19.90 10.30
N LYS A 940 -32.92 -19.85 9.83
CA LYS A 940 -33.29 -20.32 8.48
C LYS A 940 -32.55 -19.57 7.38
N LEU A 941 -32.45 -18.24 7.50
CA LEU A 941 -31.78 -17.39 6.52
C LEU A 941 -30.28 -17.70 6.46
N ILE A 942 -29.59 -17.76 7.61
CA ILE A 942 -28.17 -18.08 7.69
C ILE A 942 -27.91 -19.48 7.13
N ASN A 943 -28.72 -20.48 7.51
CA ASN A 943 -28.62 -21.83 6.98
C ASN A 943 -28.74 -21.85 5.45
N LYS A 944 -29.73 -21.12 4.91
CA LYS A 944 -29.99 -21.05 3.48
C LYS A 944 -28.87 -20.35 2.71
N TYR A 945 -28.39 -19.21 3.21
CA TYR A 945 -27.25 -18.49 2.67
C TYR A 945 -26.03 -19.39 2.56
N TYR A 946 -25.62 -19.98 3.67
CA TYR A 946 -24.44 -20.83 3.69
C TYR A 946 -24.65 -22.09 2.86
N THR A 947 -25.84 -22.71 2.87
CA THR A 947 -26.12 -23.84 1.96
C THR A 947 -25.95 -23.43 0.50
N SER A 948 -26.44 -22.26 0.09
CA SER A 948 -26.28 -21.76 -1.29
C SER A 948 -24.83 -21.48 -1.67
N VAL A 949 -24.03 -20.93 -0.74
CA VAL A 949 -22.64 -20.56 -0.97
C VAL A 949 -21.74 -21.81 -0.94
N PHE A 950 -21.99 -22.71 0.01
CA PHE A 950 -21.23 -23.94 0.22
C PHE A 950 -21.67 -25.10 -0.67
N ALA A 951 -22.82 -25.03 -1.36
CA ALA A 951 -23.24 -26.07 -2.30
C ALA A 951 -22.18 -26.40 -3.38
N LYS A 952 -21.31 -25.43 -3.73
CA LYS A 952 -20.14 -25.67 -4.59
C LYS A 952 -18.96 -26.32 -3.86
N LEU A 953 -18.70 -25.96 -2.61
CA LEU A 953 -17.62 -26.48 -1.76
C LEU A 953 -17.86 -27.93 -1.30
N TYR A 954 -19.13 -28.31 -1.14
CA TYR A 954 -19.55 -29.63 -0.67
C TYR A 954 -20.40 -30.40 -1.68
N SER A 955 -20.37 -30.00 -2.95
CA SER A 955 -21.05 -30.72 -4.03
C SER A 955 -20.64 -32.19 -4.01
N GLY A 956 -21.62 -33.10 -3.91
CA GLY A 956 -21.40 -34.55 -3.86
C GLY A 956 -21.03 -35.14 -2.50
N LYS A 957 -20.95 -34.34 -1.41
CA LYS A 957 -20.71 -34.83 -0.05
C LYS A 957 -22.02 -35.11 0.70
N LYS A 958 -22.02 -36.11 1.57
CA LYS A 958 -23.15 -36.39 2.49
C LYS A 958 -23.17 -35.37 3.63
N ASP A 959 -24.34 -35.10 4.20
CA ASP A 959 -24.48 -34.12 5.29
C ASP A 959 -23.57 -34.40 6.50
N SER A 960 -23.33 -35.68 6.82
CA SER A 960 -22.42 -36.10 7.89
C SER A 960 -20.96 -35.70 7.64
N GLU A 961 -20.52 -35.67 6.37
CA GLU A 961 -19.18 -35.25 5.97
C GLU A 961 -19.03 -33.73 6.05
N ILE A 962 -20.07 -32.99 5.69
CA ILE A 962 -20.15 -31.53 5.83
C ILE A 962 -20.02 -31.16 7.30
N ASP A 963 -20.82 -31.78 8.16
CA ASP A 963 -20.81 -31.51 9.59
C ASP A 963 -19.47 -31.83 10.25
N LYS A 964 -18.81 -32.93 9.83
CA LYS A 964 -17.46 -33.27 10.28
C LYS A 964 -16.43 -32.22 9.85
N GLN A 965 -16.55 -31.70 8.63
CA GLN A 965 -15.67 -30.64 8.13
C GLN A 965 -15.89 -29.31 8.87
N LEU A 966 -17.14 -28.90 9.10
CA LEU A 966 -17.46 -27.68 9.85
C LEU A 966 -16.86 -27.72 11.27
N LYS A 967 -16.97 -28.86 11.97
CA LYS A 967 -16.31 -29.04 13.28
C LYS A 967 -14.79 -28.94 13.18
N LYS A 968 -14.18 -29.57 12.17
CA LYS A 968 -12.73 -29.54 11.95
C LYS A 968 -12.22 -28.11 11.69
N ASP A 969 -12.97 -27.34 10.92
CA ASP A 969 -12.63 -25.95 10.56
C ASP A 969 -13.06 -24.94 11.63
N LYS A 970 -13.62 -25.40 12.75
CA LYS A 970 -14.14 -24.59 13.87
C LYS A 970 -15.22 -23.58 13.46
N ILE A 971 -16.10 -24.00 12.54
CA ILE A 971 -17.29 -23.26 12.13
C ILE A 971 -18.51 -23.89 12.82
N TYR A 972 -18.52 -23.78 14.15
CA TYR A 972 -19.48 -24.39 15.06
C TYR A 972 -20.89 -23.82 14.96
N GLU A 973 -21.04 -22.50 14.82
CA GLU A 973 -22.35 -21.85 14.75
C GLU A 973 -23.13 -22.35 13.54
N LEU A 974 -22.49 -22.48 12.38
CA LEU A 974 -23.17 -23.03 11.19
C LEU A 974 -23.59 -24.49 11.39
N TYR A 975 -22.78 -25.28 12.09
CA TYR A 975 -23.15 -26.65 12.47
C TYR A 975 -24.38 -26.65 13.39
N LEU A 976 -24.41 -25.77 14.40
CA LEU A 976 -25.52 -25.62 15.33
C LEU A 976 -26.80 -25.15 14.63
N ILE A 977 -26.69 -24.17 13.74
CA ILE A 977 -27.81 -23.65 12.94
C ILE A 977 -28.38 -24.74 12.03
N ARG A 978 -27.55 -25.54 11.35
CA ARG A 978 -28.01 -26.69 10.54
C ARG A 978 -28.81 -27.67 11.38
N ARG A 979 -28.36 -27.94 12.61
CA ARG A 979 -29.05 -28.80 13.56
C ARG A 979 -30.36 -28.21 14.05
N LEU A 980 -30.35 -26.95 14.43
CA LEU A 980 -31.53 -26.19 14.84
C LEU A 980 -32.62 -26.22 13.74
N VAL A 981 -32.26 -25.93 12.49
CA VAL A 981 -33.22 -25.93 11.37
C VAL A 981 -33.84 -27.32 11.17
N ARG A 982 -33.08 -28.42 11.29
CA ARG A 982 -33.64 -29.78 11.21
C ARG A 982 -34.62 -30.08 12.36
N PHE A 983 -34.30 -29.66 13.58
CA PHE A 983 -35.20 -29.83 14.72
C PHE A 983 -36.49 -29.03 14.55
N LEU A 984 -36.40 -27.81 14.01
CA LEU A 984 -37.57 -26.99 13.64
C LEU A 984 -38.43 -27.66 12.57
N GLU A 985 -37.85 -28.46 11.67
CA GLU A 985 -38.54 -29.28 10.66
C GLU A 985 -39.04 -30.63 11.19
N GLY A 986 -38.85 -30.94 12.48
CA GLY A 986 -39.27 -32.21 13.07
C GLY A 986 -38.38 -33.41 12.69
N LYS A 987 -37.20 -33.17 12.12
CA LYS A 987 -36.25 -34.22 11.72
C LYS A 987 -35.24 -34.48 12.82
N ALA A 988 -34.98 -35.76 13.09
CA ALA A 988 -33.84 -36.16 13.94
C ALA A 988 -32.53 -35.77 13.25
N PHE A 989 -31.53 -35.34 14.03
CA PHE A 989 -30.27 -34.81 13.49
C PHE A 989 -29.31 -35.91 13.08
#